data_AF-A0A669B8C6-F1
#
_entry.id   AF-A0A669B8C6-F1
#
_cell.length_a   1.000
_cell.length_b   1.000
_cell.length_c   1.000
_cell.angle_alpha   90.00
_cell.angle_beta   90.00
_cell.angle_gamma   90.00
#
_symmetry.space_group_name_H-M   'P 1'
#
loop_
_entity.id
_entity.type
_entity.pdbx_description
1 polymer ?
#
loop_
_entity_poly.entity_id
_entity_poly.type
_entity_poly.pdbx_seq_one_letter_code
_entity_poly.pdbx_strand_id
1 'polypeptide(L)'
;MIVLLLVLCIADGVLCQIRYSVPEEADHGTLVGNIAEDLGLDLTKLASRRFQVVPSSRTPYLEVNLENGVLFVNEKIDREQICKQSASCQLNMEVFLENPLELFRVEIEVVDINDNPPNFPETDITVEISESATPGTRFPLESAFDPDVGSNALRTYDITTNNFFYLDVQTQTDGNKFAELVLEKPLDREQQTAHRYVLTAVDGGQPPRTGTALLVVKVLDSNDNVPVFEQPVYTVSLSENAPLGTLVIQLNATDLDEGLNGEIIYSFSNHISSRVKDLFSIDSRTGRIEVRGEVDFEESSLYQIFVQAKDLGPNAVPAHCKVLVKLSDVNDNAPEITFSTVTESVSENAAPETVIALLSVTDRDAEENGQVHVEILGDVPFKLKSSFKNYFTIVTDGPLNREQADSYSVTVVARDKGTPSLATSKSIRVQVSDENDNAPTFTQPVYDVYVTENNVPGAYIHAVTALDPDIGQNAVISYSILECDIQGMSVKTYVSINEETGYLYALRSFDYEQLKEFTFMVKAKDAGTPELSSNATVKVIIVDQNDNAPLVLAPLGKNGTAKEPLPRSAEPGYLVTRVVAMDADDGENARLSYSIQRGNENGMFRMDWRTGELRTARRVSVKRDPHQQYDLLIEVRDHGQPPLSSSASVLVVLVDSVAEGRGGGEKGGTSKAKDSTLDLTLILIIALGSVSFIFLLVMIVLAVRCQKDKKLNIYTCLTSDCCFGCSSCCSRQGRARKKKLSKSDIMLVQSAVNVSGAGTAQVPVEESGSFGSHHQNQNYCYQVCLTPESAKTDLMFLKPCSPSRSTDTDHNPCGAIVTGYTDQQPDIISNGSILSNETKHQRAELSYLVDRPRRVNSSAFQEADLVSSKDSGHGDSEQGDSDHDATNRGHSSGSKCNHCTANVITQRGKTPCGVSYTPDQVKAKTHQFALSS
;
A
#
# COMPACT_ATOMS: atom_id res chain seq x y z
N MET A 1 -130.11 18.17 52.64
CA MET A 1 -130.68 18.23 54.01
C MET A 1 -131.63 17.05 54.22
N ILE A 2 -131.68 16.52 55.45
CA ILE A 2 -132.82 15.79 56.08
C ILE A 2 -133.27 14.43 55.48
N VAL A 3 -133.09 14.13 54.20
CA VAL A 3 -133.65 12.90 53.58
C VAL A 3 -132.65 11.74 53.39
N LEU A 4 -131.34 11.96 53.58
CA LEU A 4 -130.29 10.93 53.41
C LEU A 4 -129.83 10.29 54.74
N LEU A 5 -130.71 10.25 55.76
CA LEU A 5 -130.35 9.90 57.14
C LEU A 5 -131.29 8.84 57.75
N LEU A 6 -131.97 8.06 56.90
CA LEU A 6 -133.06 7.15 57.31
C LEU A 6 -133.08 5.80 56.56
N VAL A 7 -132.02 5.46 55.83
CA VAL A 7 -131.93 4.25 54.97
C VAL A 7 -130.73 3.34 55.32
N LEU A 8 -129.91 3.72 56.32
CA LEU A 8 -128.68 3.01 56.71
C LEU A 8 -128.80 2.15 57.98
N CYS A 9 -130.02 1.90 58.49
CA CYS A 9 -130.24 1.30 59.81
C CYS A 9 -130.71 -0.17 59.79
N ILE A 10 -130.48 -0.94 58.71
CA ILE A 10 -130.86 -2.37 58.63
C ILE A 10 -129.81 -3.18 57.84
N ALA A 11 -128.62 -3.43 58.43
CA ALA A 11 -127.69 -4.47 57.97
C ALA A 11 -126.59 -4.86 59.00
N ASP A 12 -126.81 -4.67 60.31
CA ASP A 12 -125.81 -5.11 61.31
C ASP A 12 -125.79 -6.63 61.44
N GLY A 13 -124.68 -7.22 60.97
CA GLY A 13 -124.44 -8.67 60.90
C GLY A 13 -122.95 -8.97 60.81
N VAL A 14 -122.15 -8.29 61.64
CA VAL A 14 -120.68 -8.40 61.66
C VAL A 14 -120.25 -9.79 62.14
N LEU A 15 -119.50 -10.53 61.31
CA LEU A 15 -118.70 -11.65 61.83
C LEU A 15 -117.60 -11.05 62.72
N CYS A 16 -117.63 -11.36 64.01
CA CYS A 16 -116.60 -10.93 64.94
C CYS A 16 -115.31 -11.72 64.68
N GLN A 17 -114.26 -11.02 64.26
CA GLN A 17 -112.93 -11.56 64.03
C GLN A 17 -112.00 -11.02 65.14
N ILE A 18 -111.42 -11.91 65.92
CA ILE A 18 -110.48 -11.53 66.98
C ILE A 18 -109.08 -11.45 66.37
N ARG A 19 -108.34 -10.41 66.73
CA ARG A 19 -106.91 -10.29 66.40
C ARG A 19 -106.09 -10.02 67.64
N TYR A 20 -105.04 -10.81 67.80
CA TYR A 20 -103.97 -10.56 68.76
C TYR A 20 -102.64 -10.43 68.02
N SER A 21 -101.68 -9.81 68.67
CA SER A 21 -100.28 -9.88 68.30
C SER A 21 -99.48 -10.47 69.44
N VAL A 22 -98.51 -11.32 69.11
CA VAL A 22 -97.55 -11.86 70.07
C VAL A 22 -96.15 -11.60 69.51
N PRO A 23 -95.21 -11.05 70.29
CA PRO A 23 -93.81 -11.07 69.89
C PRO A 23 -93.36 -12.53 69.76
N GLU A 24 -92.48 -12.82 68.81
CA GLU A 24 -91.81 -14.11 68.76
C GLU A 24 -90.82 -14.30 69.93
N GLU A 25 -90.14 -15.44 69.98
CA GLU A 25 -89.18 -15.83 71.03
C GLU A 25 -89.75 -15.87 72.47
N ALA A 26 -91.04 -15.57 72.64
CA ALA A 26 -91.70 -15.36 73.91
C ALA A 26 -91.68 -16.58 74.86
N ASP A 27 -91.50 -16.30 76.15
CA ASP A 27 -91.44 -17.31 77.21
C ASP A 27 -92.73 -18.15 77.33
N HIS A 28 -92.57 -19.38 77.81
CA HIS A 28 -93.70 -20.27 78.14
C HIS A 28 -94.67 -19.61 79.13
N GLY A 29 -95.96 -19.65 78.83
CA GLY A 29 -97.00 -19.01 79.62
C GLY A 29 -97.22 -17.52 79.33
N THR A 30 -96.52 -16.93 78.34
CA THR A 30 -96.77 -15.53 77.94
C THR A 30 -98.21 -15.33 77.50
N LEU A 31 -98.87 -14.32 78.08
CA LEU A 31 -100.25 -13.93 77.77
C LEU A 31 -100.32 -13.30 76.37
N VAL A 32 -101.15 -13.89 75.49
CA VAL A 32 -101.40 -13.38 74.14
C VAL A 32 -102.71 -12.57 74.08
N GLY A 33 -103.74 -13.00 74.80
CA GLY A 33 -105.05 -12.34 74.80
C GLY A 33 -106.10 -13.07 75.64
N ASN A 34 -107.25 -12.43 75.86
CA ASN A 34 -108.35 -12.98 76.64
C ASN A 34 -109.61 -13.15 75.78
N ILE A 35 -109.70 -14.28 75.08
CA ILE A 35 -110.76 -14.59 74.11
C ILE A 35 -112.15 -14.48 74.74
N ALA A 36 -112.29 -14.79 76.03
CA ALA A 36 -113.57 -14.66 76.73
C ALA A 36 -114.00 -13.21 76.92
N GLU A 37 -113.07 -12.35 77.36
CA GLU A 37 -113.34 -10.94 77.64
C GLU A 37 -113.62 -10.14 76.36
N ASP A 38 -112.84 -10.38 75.31
CA ASP A 38 -113.03 -9.73 74.00
C ASP A 38 -114.32 -10.18 73.27
N LEU A 39 -114.83 -11.38 73.58
CA LEU A 39 -116.15 -11.84 73.13
C LEU A 39 -117.31 -11.45 74.07
N GLY A 40 -117.04 -10.72 75.16
CA GLY A 40 -118.07 -10.34 76.15
C GLY A 40 -118.67 -11.52 76.94
N LEU A 41 -117.93 -12.62 77.05
CA LEU A 41 -118.33 -13.85 77.73
C LEU A 41 -117.81 -13.86 79.16
N ASP A 42 -118.73 -13.90 80.14
CA ASP A 42 -118.33 -14.17 81.52
C ASP A 42 -117.87 -15.64 81.71
N LEU A 43 -117.04 -15.85 82.72
CA LEU A 43 -116.46 -17.16 83.06
C LEU A 43 -117.52 -18.27 83.21
N THR A 44 -118.70 -17.92 83.72
CA THR A 44 -119.83 -18.85 83.85
C THR A 44 -120.48 -19.23 82.52
N LYS A 45 -120.45 -18.37 81.50
CA LYS A 45 -120.87 -18.68 80.13
C LYS A 45 -119.89 -19.60 79.40
N LEU A 46 -118.57 -19.46 79.59
CA LEU A 46 -117.57 -20.33 78.94
C LEU A 46 -117.83 -21.81 79.24
N ALA A 47 -117.92 -22.14 80.54
CA ALA A 47 -118.12 -23.51 81.01
C ALA A 47 -119.51 -24.06 80.62
N SER A 48 -120.56 -23.24 80.70
CA SER A 48 -121.93 -23.68 80.34
C SER A 48 -122.18 -23.79 78.83
N ARG A 49 -121.42 -23.07 78.01
CA ARG A 49 -121.47 -23.14 76.53
C ARG A 49 -120.38 -24.04 75.91
N ARG A 50 -119.62 -24.79 76.71
CA ARG A 50 -118.60 -25.76 76.26
C ARG A 50 -117.60 -25.16 75.24
N PHE A 51 -117.02 -24.01 75.57
CA PHE A 51 -115.98 -23.36 74.76
C PHE A 51 -114.81 -24.31 74.46
N GLN A 52 -114.42 -24.44 73.19
CA GLN A 52 -113.33 -25.33 72.73
C GLN A 52 -112.57 -24.78 71.51
N VAL A 53 -111.29 -25.14 71.41
CA VAL A 53 -110.46 -24.93 70.20
C VAL A 53 -110.67 -26.07 69.20
N VAL A 54 -110.97 -25.72 67.95
CA VAL A 54 -111.21 -26.66 66.84
C VAL A 54 -109.96 -27.54 66.62
N PRO A 55 -110.08 -28.89 66.59
CA PRO A 55 -108.91 -29.77 66.54
C PRO A 55 -107.98 -29.58 65.34
N SER A 56 -108.50 -29.15 64.18
CA SER A 56 -107.73 -28.93 62.96
C SER A 56 -106.99 -27.59 62.88
N SER A 57 -107.26 -26.66 63.80
CA SER A 57 -106.60 -25.35 63.88
C SER A 57 -105.74 -25.22 65.14
N ARG A 58 -105.30 -26.34 65.72
CA ARG A 58 -104.39 -26.34 66.87
C ARG A 58 -102.95 -26.22 66.37
N THR A 59 -102.22 -25.26 66.92
CA THR A 59 -100.77 -25.15 66.79
C THR A 59 -100.12 -25.69 68.08
N PRO A 60 -98.86 -26.17 68.05
CA PRO A 60 -98.15 -26.52 69.29
C PRO A 60 -97.79 -25.25 70.10
N TYR A 61 -97.58 -24.14 69.38
CA TYR A 61 -97.17 -22.83 69.87
C TYR A 61 -98.16 -22.15 70.82
N LEU A 62 -99.47 -22.39 70.67
CA LEU A 62 -100.51 -21.62 71.35
C LEU A 62 -101.56 -22.53 71.98
N GLU A 63 -101.79 -22.37 73.29
CA GLU A 63 -102.85 -23.06 74.03
C GLU A 63 -103.85 -22.05 74.62
N VAL A 64 -105.12 -22.46 74.72
CA VAL A 64 -106.19 -21.69 75.34
C VAL A 64 -106.60 -22.38 76.63
N ASN A 65 -106.46 -21.69 77.77
CA ASN A 65 -106.96 -22.17 79.04
C ASN A 65 -108.51 -22.10 79.01
N LEU A 66 -109.14 -23.27 78.99
CA LEU A 66 -110.60 -23.41 78.85
C LEU A 66 -111.39 -23.00 80.12
N GLU A 67 -110.73 -22.82 81.27
CA GLU A 67 -111.38 -22.39 82.51
C GLU A 67 -111.58 -20.87 82.57
N ASN A 68 -110.72 -20.09 81.90
CA ASN A 68 -110.74 -18.62 81.94
C ASN A 68 -110.76 -17.92 80.57
N GLY A 69 -110.57 -18.64 79.47
CA GLY A 69 -110.57 -18.09 78.10
C GLY A 69 -109.27 -17.42 77.69
N VAL A 70 -108.20 -17.53 78.48
CA VAL A 70 -106.91 -16.91 78.20
C VAL A 70 -106.12 -17.73 77.18
N LEU A 71 -105.65 -17.07 76.13
CA LEU A 71 -104.70 -17.59 75.14
C LEU A 71 -103.27 -17.29 75.61
N PHE A 72 -102.42 -18.31 75.63
CA PHE A 72 -101.02 -18.20 76.07
C PHE A 72 -100.06 -19.01 75.18
N VAL A 73 -98.78 -18.64 75.20
CA VAL A 73 -97.70 -19.34 74.48
C VAL A 73 -97.35 -20.65 75.19
N ASN A 74 -97.43 -21.77 74.47
CA ASN A 74 -97.13 -23.11 74.98
C ASN A 74 -95.85 -23.74 74.39
N GLU A 75 -95.48 -23.40 73.16
CA GLU A 75 -94.14 -23.70 72.62
C GLU A 75 -93.57 -22.40 72.04
N LYS A 76 -92.25 -22.24 72.18
CA LYS A 76 -91.52 -21.05 71.74
C LYS A 76 -91.77 -20.82 70.26
N ILE A 77 -92.04 -19.57 69.89
CA ILE A 77 -92.39 -19.19 68.52
C ILE A 77 -91.14 -18.67 67.83
N ASP A 78 -90.68 -19.38 66.81
CA ASP A 78 -89.56 -19.05 65.92
C ASP A 78 -90.17 -18.70 64.55
N ARG A 79 -90.16 -17.41 64.20
CA ARG A 79 -90.86 -16.90 63.01
C ARG A 79 -90.10 -17.24 61.74
N GLU A 80 -88.78 -17.36 61.80
CA GLU A 80 -87.89 -17.70 60.69
C GLU A 80 -88.14 -19.15 60.25
N GLN A 81 -88.34 -20.06 61.19
CA GLN A 81 -88.68 -21.46 60.94
C GLN A 81 -90.11 -21.62 60.40
N ILE A 82 -91.08 -20.89 60.96
CA ILE A 82 -92.51 -21.01 60.59
C ILE A 82 -92.82 -20.29 59.26
N CYS A 83 -92.37 -19.04 59.14
CA CYS A 83 -92.77 -18.08 58.11
C CYS A 83 -91.63 -17.61 57.21
N LYS A 84 -90.36 -17.71 57.65
CA LYS A 84 -89.18 -17.20 56.93
C LYS A 84 -89.34 -15.72 56.59
N GLN A 85 -88.84 -15.28 55.45
CA GLN A 85 -88.90 -13.89 54.95
C GLN A 85 -90.32 -13.47 54.48
N SER A 86 -91.39 -14.11 54.98
CA SER A 86 -92.77 -13.74 54.67
C SER A 86 -93.15 -12.44 55.39
N ALA A 87 -93.51 -11.41 54.63
CA ALA A 87 -93.81 -10.06 55.15
C ALA A 87 -95.00 -9.95 56.12
N SER A 88 -95.76 -11.04 56.33
CA SER A 88 -96.67 -11.19 57.47
C SER A 88 -96.68 -12.65 57.93
N CYS A 89 -96.61 -12.86 59.24
CA CYS A 89 -96.67 -14.18 59.86
C CYS A 89 -97.93 -14.28 60.73
N GLN A 90 -98.87 -15.15 60.35
CA GLN A 90 -100.20 -15.22 60.96
C GLN A 90 -100.58 -16.66 61.34
N LEU A 91 -100.56 -16.95 62.64
CA LEU A 91 -101.11 -18.19 63.18
C LEU A 91 -102.63 -18.06 63.25
N ASN A 92 -103.34 -19.02 62.65
CA ASN A 92 -104.79 -19.00 62.53
C ASN A 92 -105.41 -20.09 63.41
N MET A 93 -106.19 -19.67 64.41
CA MET A 93 -106.90 -20.56 65.33
C MET A 93 -108.41 -20.34 65.23
N GLU A 94 -109.19 -21.41 65.27
CA GLU A 94 -110.64 -21.36 65.32
C GLU A 94 -111.13 -21.89 66.68
N VAL A 95 -112.06 -21.14 67.28
CA VAL A 95 -112.67 -21.48 68.57
C VAL A 95 -114.18 -21.44 68.44
N PHE A 96 -114.88 -22.36 69.11
CA PHE A 96 -116.33 -22.44 69.03
C PHE A 96 -116.97 -22.53 70.42
N LEU A 97 -118.21 -22.07 70.47
CA LEU A 97 -119.13 -22.23 71.59
C LEU A 97 -120.38 -22.93 71.12
N GLU A 98 -121.07 -23.60 72.03
CA GLU A 98 -122.33 -24.29 71.78
C GLU A 98 -123.52 -23.59 72.48
N ASN A 99 -124.73 -23.92 72.02
CA ASN A 99 -126.01 -23.45 72.55
C ASN A 99 -126.11 -21.91 72.76
N PRO A 100 -126.18 -21.08 71.69
CA PRO A 100 -126.18 -21.44 70.26
C PRO A 100 -124.79 -21.82 69.76
N LEU A 101 -124.70 -22.48 68.60
CA LEU A 101 -123.40 -22.79 67.99
C LEU A 101 -122.84 -21.55 67.30
N GLU A 102 -121.70 -21.06 67.80
CA GLU A 102 -121.00 -19.87 67.30
C GLU A 102 -119.53 -20.22 67.07
N LEU A 103 -118.97 -19.81 65.94
CA LEU A 103 -117.58 -20.05 65.53
C LEU A 103 -116.88 -18.70 65.37
N PHE A 104 -115.73 -18.54 66.02
CA PHE A 104 -114.90 -17.35 65.98
C PHE A 104 -113.51 -17.70 65.45
N ARG A 105 -113.01 -16.88 64.53
CA ARG A 105 -111.62 -16.98 64.04
C ARG A 105 -110.76 -15.99 64.83
N VAL A 106 -109.69 -16.53 65.40
CA VAL A 106 -108.63 -15.80 66.09
C VAL A 106 -107.42 -15.78 65.18
N GLU A 107 -107.02 -14.60 64.73
CA GLU A 107 -105.79 -14.39 63.96
C GLU A 107 -104.72 -13.86 64.94
N ILE A 108 -103.62 -14.59 65.10
CA ILE A 108 -102.49 -14.18 65.92
C ILE A 108 -101.36 -13.79 64.98
N GLU A 109 -101.06 -12.49 64.96
CA GLU A 109 -99.92 -11.93 64.25
C GLU A 109 -98.65 -12.17 65.07
N VAL A 110 -97.69 -12.90 64.51
CA VAL A 110 -96.37 -13.10 65.12
C VAL A 110 -95.51 -11.90 64.73
N VAL A 111 -95.13 -11.12 65.72
CA VAL A 111 -94.37 -9.87 65.56
C VAL A 111 -92.88 -10.18 65.64
N ASP A 112 -92.20 -9.80 64.56
CA ASP A 112 -90.77 -9.95 64.33
C ASP A 112 -89.91 -9.22 65.39
N ILE A 113 -88.90 -9.92 65.91
CA ILE A 113 -87.86 -9.38 66.82
C ILE A 113 -86.53 -9.32 66.07
N ASN A 114 -85.67 -8.35 66.38
CA ASN A 114 -84.26 -8.39 65.98
C ASN A 114 -83.51 -9.45 66.80
N ASP A 115 -83.63 -10.70 66.37
CA ASP A 115 -83.10 -11.90 67.00
C ASP A 115 -81.91 -12.47 66.20
N ASN A 116 -81.84 -12.23 64.89
CA ASN A 116 -80.72 -12.61 64.02
C ASN A 116 -79.88 -11.39 63.57
N PRO A 117 -78.53 -11.46 63.65
CA PRO A 117 -77.69 -10.44 63.03
C PRO A 117 -77.49 -10.72 61.53
N PRO A 118 -77.30 -9.69 60.68
CA PRO A 118 -76.86 -9.87 59.31
C PRO A 118 -75.57 -10.69 59.22
N ASN A 119 -75.46 -11.59 58.26
CA ASN A 119 -74.27 -12.43 58.05
C ASN A 119 -73.86 -12.51 56.58
N PHE A 120 -72.55 -12.49 56.29
CA PHE A 120 -72.01 -12.69 54.94
C PHE A 120 -71.85 -14.18 54.61
N PRO A 121 -71.97 -14.59 53.33
CA PRO A 121 -71.70 -15.98 52.93
C PRO A 121 -70.23 -16.39 53.14
N GLU A 122 -69.30 -15.48 52.83
CA GLU A 122 -67.86 -15.65 53.02
C GLU A 122 -67.28 -14.62 54.02
N THR A 123 -66.27 -15.03 54.79
CA THR A 123 -65.58 -14.14 55.74
C THR A 123 -64.47 -13.30 55.10
N ASP A 124 -63.90 -13.76 53.98
CA ASP A 124 -62.74 -13.17 53.29
C ASP A 124 -63.06 -12.93 51.80
N ILE A 125 -63.93 -11.95 51.53
CA ILE A 125 -64.39 -11.59 50.18
C ILE A 125 -63.21 -11.01 49.39
N THR A 126 -62.83 -11.67 48.28
CA THR A 126 -61.75 -11.20 47.40
C THR A 126 -62.30 -10.67 46.08
N VAL A 127 -61.92 -9.45 45.70
CA VAL A 127 -62.30 -8.82 44.43
C VAL A 127 -61.03 -8.48 43.66
N GLU A 128 -60.94 -8.93 42.42
CA GLU A 128 -59.83 -8.60 41.51
C GLU A 128 -60.21 -7.41 40.62
N ILE A 129 -59.40 -6.34 40.64
CA ILE A 129 -59.69 -5.09 39.93
C ILE A 129 -58.47 -4.66 39.12
N SER A 130 -58.62 -4.52 37.80
CA SER A 130 -57.60 -3.95 36.91
C SER A 130 -57.28 -2.51 37.30
N GLU A 131 -56.01 -2.11 37.36
CA GLU A 131 -55.66 -0.72 37.72
C GLU A 131 -56.14 0.31 36.69
N SER A 132 -56.17 -0.11 35.42
CA SER A 132 -56.79 0.61 34.30
C SER A 132 -58.32 0.75 34.40
N ALA A 133 -58.96 0.29 35.49
CA ALA A 133 -60.38 0.54 35.77
C ALA A 133 -60.65 2.04 36.00
N THR A 134 -61.65 2.57 35.31
CA THR A 134 -61.97 4.00 35.40
C THR A 134 -62.72 4.33 36.70
N PRO A 135 -62.41 5.46 37.37
CA PRO A 135 -63.22 5.96 38.47
C PRO A 135 -64.70 6.09 38.09
N GLY A 136 -65.58 5.68 39.00
CA GLY A 136 -67.01 5.47 38.76
C GLY A 136 -67.38 4.03 38.34
N THR A 137 -66.41 3.17 38.04
CA THR A 137 -66.66 1.73 37.82
C THR A 137 -67.18 1.08 39.11
N ARG A 138 -68.15 0.17 38.94
CA ARG A 138 -68.88 -0.53 39.99
C ARG A 138 -68.52 -2.02 39.96
N PHE A 139 -68.28 -2.59 41.12
CA PHE A 139 -67.99 -4.01 41.31
C PHE A 139 -69.03 -4.59 42.29
N PRO A 140 -69.84 -5.59 41.89
CA PRO A 140 -70.84 -6.16 42.78
C PRO A 140 -70.16 -6.88 43.95
N LEU A 141 -70.65 -6.67 45.16
CA LEU A 141 -70.27 -7.45 46.34
C LEU A 141 -71.36 -8.48 46.66
N GLU A 142 -70.98 -9.57 47.32
CA GLU A 142 -71.97 -10.49 47.87
C GLU A 142 -72.79 -9.80 48.96
N SER A 143 -74.12 -9.93 48.86
CA SER A 143 -75.03 -9.38 49.85
C SER A 143 -74.96 -10.17 51.15
N ALA A 144 -74.93 -9.46 52.29
CA ALA A 144 -75.23 -10.09 53.57
C ALA A 144 -76.68 -10.58 53.57
N PHE A 145 -76.92 -11.72 54.21
CA PHE A 145 -78.25 -12.25 54.44
C PHE A 145 -78.68 -11.95 55.87
N ASP A 146 -79.94 -11.59 56.02
CA ASP A 146 -80.60 -11.29 57.29
C ASP A 146 -81.94 -12.05 57.31
N PRO A 147 -82.18 -12.95 58.28
CA PRO A 147 -83.43 -13.70 58.37
C PRO A 147 -84.65 -12.83 58.69
N ASP A 148 -84.45 -11.74 59.43
CA ASP A 148 -85.48 -10.91 60.06
C ASP A 148 -86.19 -10.03 59.00
N VAL A 149 -87.38 -9.48 59.29
CA VAL A 149 -88.20 -8.74 58.30
C VAL A 149 -88.50 -7.30 58.68
N GLY A 150 -89.05 -6.55 57.72
CA GLY A 150 -89.65 -5.22 57.95
C GLY A 150 -88.64 -4.17 58.41
N SER A 151 -88.66 -3.85 59.71
CA SER A 151 -87.77 -2.85 60.32
C SER A 151 -86.52 -3.43 60.96
N ASN A 152 -86.47 -4.73 61.24
CA ASN A 152 -85.30 -5.35 61.86
C ASN A 152 -84.30 -5.77 60.78
N ALA A 153 -84.79 -6.27 59.64
CA ALA A 153 -84.01 -6.60 58.44
C ALA A 153 -82.91 -5.59 58.02
N LEU A 154 -81.89 -6.13 57.34
CA LEU A 154 -80.74 -5.46 56.72
C LEU A 154 -81.05 -4.05 56.21
N ARG A 155 -80.42 -3.07 56.85
CA ARG A 155 -80.69 -1.65 56.61
C ARG A 155 -79.65 -0.99 55.70
N THR A 156 -78.37 -1.26 55.91
CA THR A 156 -77.27 -0.60 55.17
C THR A 156 -75.99 -1.44 55.21
N TYR A 157 -75.03 -1.07 54.36
CA TYR A 157 -73.64 -1.53 54.42
C TYR A 157 -72.71 -0.35 54.65
N ASP A 158 -71.64 -0.58 55.40
CA ASP A 158 -70.56 0.37 55.66
C ASP A 158 -69.20 -0.25 55.30
N ILE A 159 -68.24 0.56 54.88
CA ILE A 159 -66.85 0.16 54.61
C ILE A 159 -65.88 0.99 55.47
N THR A 160 -64.77 0.39 55.89
CA THR A 160 -63.67 1.13 56.53
C THR A 160 -63.24 2.34 55.71
N THR A 161 -63.18 3.50 56.34
CA THR A 161 -62.82 4.78 55.72
C THR A 161 -61.50 4.69 54.97
N ASN A 162 -61.54 4.96 53.67
CA ASN A 162 -60.39 4.86 52.77
C ASN A 162 -60.48 5.95 51.67
N ASN A 163 -59.53 5.96 50.74
CA ASN A 163 -59.40 6.99 49.70
C ASN A 163 -59.71 6.51 48.28
N PHE A 164 -59.98 5.22 48.06
CA PHE A 164 -60.06 4.60 46.74
C PHE A 164 -61.46 4.05 46.42
N PHE A 165 -62.25 3.68 47.42
CA PHE A 165 -63.55 3.04 47.25
C PHE A 165 -64.60 3.53 48.24
N TYR A 166 -65.83 3.68 47.77
CA TYR A 166 -67.03 3.80 48.59
C TYR A 166 -68.05 2.72 48.22
N LEU A 167 -69.10 2.55 49.03
CA LEU A 167 -70.22 1.65 48.71
C LEU A 167 -71.40 2.46 48.17
N ASP A 168 -72.00 1.99 47.07
CA ASP A 168 -73.35 2.39 46.68
C ASP A 168 -74.32 1.27 47.07
N VAL A 169 -75.28 1.57 47.96
CA VAL A 169 -76.22 0.59 48.52
C VAL A 169 -77.52 0.66 47.75
N GLN A 170 -77.77 -0.35 46.93
CA GLN A 170 -78.94 -0.45 46.06
C GLN A 170 -80.03 -1.31 46.72
N THR A 171 -81.29 -0.96 46.46
CA THR A 171 -82.46 -1.70 46.97
C THR A 171 -83.23 -2.29 45.79
N GLN A 172 -83.42 -3.60 45.82
CA GLN A 172 -84.09 -4.39 44.79
C GLN A 172 -85.63 -4.31 44.94
N THR A 173 -86.37 -4.70 43.90
CA THR A 173 -87.84 -4.55 43.82
C THR A 173 -88.64 -5.39 44.82
N ASP A 174 -87.99 -6.34 45.48
CA ASP A 174 -88.49 -7.19 46.56
C ASP A 174 -88.20 -6.62 47.97
N GLY A 175 -87.40 -5.54 48.06
CA GLY A 175 -86.95 -4.93 49.31
C GLY A 175 -85.53 -5.34 49.74
N ASN A 176 -84.92 -6.34 49.09
CA ASN A 176 -83.56 -6.80 49.42
C ASN A 176 -82.51 -5.71 49.11
N LYS A 177 -81.41 -5.71 49.86
CA LYS A 177 -80.33 -4.71 49.71
C LYS A 177 -78.99 -5.36 49.42
N PHE A 178 -78.31 -4.83 48.40
CA PHE A 178 -76.95 -5.22 48.03
C PHE A 178 -76.06 -3.99 47.93
N ALA A 179 -74.75 -4.19 48.06
CA ALA A 179 -73.75 -3.14 47.93
C ALA A 179 -72.94 -3.34 46.64
N GLU A 180 -72.70 -2.26 45.92
CA GLU A 180 -71.71 -2.18 44.86
C GLU A 180 -70.51 -1.39 45.38
N LEU A 181 -69.31 -1.97 45.28
CA LEU A 181 -68.06 -1.27 45.54
C LEU A 181 -67.79 -0.34 44.36
N VAL A 182 -67.68 0.97 44.60
CA VAL A 182 -67.46 1.96 43.55
C VAL A 182 -66.07 2.58 43.69
N LEU A 183 -65.31 2.55 42.60
CA LEU A 183 -63.96 3.12 42.53
C LEU A 183 -64.03 4.66 42.48
N GLU A 184 -63.44 5.35 43.45
CA GLU A 184 -63.41 6.82 43.54
C GLU A 184 -62.16 7.43 42.87
N LYS A 185 -61.03 6.73 42.91
CA LYS A 185 -59.73 7.18 42.39
C LYS A 185 -59.07 6.05 41.61
N PRO A 186 -58.22 6.33 40.60
CA PRO A 186 -57.48 5.29 39.90
C PRO A 186 -56.60 4.50 40.89
N LEU A 187 -56.33 3.24 40.55
CA LEU A 187 -55.36 2.40 41.25
C LEU A 187 -54.00 2.49 40.54
N ASP A 188 -52.98 1.95 41.18
CA ASP A 188 -51.56 1.98 40.79
C ASP A 188 -50.93 0.76 41.49
N ARG A 189 -50.66 -0.31 40.74
CA ARG A 189 -50.23 -1.63 41.26
C ARG A 189 -48.77 -1.57 41.71
N GLU A 190 -47.94 -0.78 41.02
CA GLU A 190 -46.53 -0.54 41.34
C GLU A 190 -46.39 0.17 42.70
N GLN A 191 -47.35 1.04 43.04
CA GLN A 191 -47.49 1.65 44.36
C GLN A 191 -48.12 0.69 45.38
N GLN A 192 -49.23 0.02 45.04
CA GLN A 192 -49.92 -0.88 45.97
C GLN A 192 -50.70 -2.02 45.28
N THR A 193 -50.07 -3.20 45.20
CA THR A 193 -50.63 -4.44 44.61
C THR A 193 -51.93 -4.96 45.25
N ALA A 194 -52.24 -4.59 46.50
CA ALA A 194 -53.47 -5.02 47.17
C ALA A 194 -53.91 -4.09 48.31
N HIS A 195 -55.22 -3.88 48.45
CA HIS A 195 -55.85 -3.17 49.56
C HIS A 195 -56.68 -4.14 50.43
N ARG A 196 -56.87 -3.78 51.70
CA ARG A 196 -57.63 -4.56 52.68
C ARG A 196 -58.55 -3.64 53.47
N TYR A 197 -59.83 -3.96 53.47
CA TYR A 197 -60.90 -3.18 54.10
C TYR A 197 -61.79 -4.11 54.93
N VAL A 198 -62.54 -3.56 55.89
CA VAL A 198 -63.62 -4.32 56.54
C VAL A 198 -64.95 -3.83 56.01
N LEU A 199 -65.73 -4.76 55.47
CA LEU A 199 -67.11 -4.58 55.05
C LEU A 199 -68.02 -4.93 56.22
N THR A 200 -68.98 -4.07 56.53
CA THR A 200 -69.94 -4.25 57.63
C THR A 200 -71.35 -4.18 57.09
N ALA A 201 -72.19 -5.16 57.41
CA ALA A 201 -73.63 -5.11 57.19
C ALA A 201 -74.33 -4.73 58.50
N VAL A 202 -75.29 -3.81 58.45
CA VAL A 202 -75.98 -3.25 59.62
C VAL A 202 -77.48 -3.38 59.45
N ASP A 203 -78.14 -3.90 60.47
CA ASP A 203 -79.59 -4.12 60.48
C ASP A 203 -80.39 -2.83 60.80
N GLY A 204 -81.73 -2.94 60.84
CA GLY A 204 -82.61 -1.81 61.13
C GLY A 204 -83.11 -1.68 62.58
N GLY A 205 -82.86 -2.69 63.41
CA GLY A 205 -83.46 -2.84 64.74
C GLY A 205 -82.87 -1.95 65.83
N GLN A 206 -83.34 -2.17 67.07
CA GLN A 206 -82.95 -1.38 68.25
C GLN A 206 -82.77 -2.29 69.48
N PRO A 207 -81.52 -2.55 69.94
CA PRO A 207 -80.25 -2.07 69.37
C PRO A 207 -79.96 -2.68 67.99
N PRO A 208 -79.21 -1.98 67.11
CA PRO A 208 -78.77 -2.56 65.85
C PRO A 208 -77.61 -3.53 66.05
N ARG A 209 -77.55 -4.57 65.23
CA ARG A 209 -76.52 -5.61 65.19
C ARG A 209 -75.85 -5.61 63.82
N THR A 210 -74.73 -6.31 63.72
CA THR A 210 -73.84 -6.19 62.56
C THR A 210 -73.12 -7.49 62.20
N GLY A 211 -73.05 -7.78 60.91
CA GLY A 211 -72.13 -8.77 60.33
C GLY A 211 -70.89 -8.09 59.74
N THR A 212 -69.75 -8.78 59.72
CA THR A 212 -68.50 -8.25 59.14
C THR A 212 -67.77 -9.28 58.28
N ALA A 213 -67.17 -8.80 57.19
CA ALA A 213 -66.29 -9.58 56.32
C ALA A 213 -65.02 -8.75 55.98
N LEU A 214 -63.90 -9.44 55.76
CA LEU A 214 -62.67 -8.84 55.23
C LEU A 214 -62.80 -8.72 53.71
N LEU A 215 -62.78 -7.49 53.18
CA LEU A 215 -62.71 -7.24 51.75
C LEU A 215 -61.25 -7.08 51.33
N VAL A 216 -60.75 -8.00 50.51
CA VAL A 216 -59.42 -7.94 49.90
C VAL A 216 -59.57 -7.52 48.44
N VAL A 217 -59.16 -6.29 48.13
CA VAL A 217 -59.05 -5.85 46.73
C VAL A 217 -57.64 -6.18 46.24
N LYS A 218 -57.54 -7.08 45.27
CA LYS A 218 -56.28 -7.38 44.57
C LYS A 218 -56.24 -6.57 43.29
N VAL A 219 -55.19 -5.77 43.13
CA VAL A 219 -54.98 -5.01 41.89
C VAL A 219 -54.44 -5.94 40.82
N LEU A 220 -55.03 -5.92 39.62
CA LEU A 220 -54.57 -6.67 38.46
C LEU A 220 -53.77 -5.77 37.53
N ASP A 221 -52.61 -6.31 37.16
CA ASP A 221 -51.60 -5.72 36.30
C ASP A 221 -52.13 -5.34 34.90
N SER A 222 -51.82 -4.12 34.48
CA SER A 222 -52.07 -3.58 33.13
C SER A 222 -50.75 -3.13 32.51
N ASN A 223 -50.56 -3.41 31.22
CA ASN A 223 -49.36 -3.00 30.47
C ASN A 223 -49.41 -1.48 30.18
N ASP A 224 -49.01 -0.66 31.16
CA ASP A 224 -49.17 0.80 31.17
C ASP A 224 -47.86 1.56 31.45
N ASN A 225 -46.85 0.88 32.03
CA ASN A 225 -45.46 1.30 31.91
C ASN A 225 -44.87 0.89 30.55
N VAL A 226 -43.61 1.27 30.30
CA VAL A 226 -42.87 0.93 29.08
C VAL A 226 -41.39 0.74 29.40
N PRO A 227 -40.62 -0.07 28.63
CA PRO A 227 -39.24 -0.38 29.00
C PRO A 227 -38.32 0.85 28.98
N VAL A 228 -37.72 1.23 30.11
CA VAL A 228 -36.85 2.41 30.20
C VAL A 228 -35.36 2.01 30.14
N PHE A 229 -34.62 2.51 29.14
CA PHE A 229 -33.16 2.41 29.10
C PHE A 229 -32.50 3.39 30.07
N GLU A 230 -31.39 2.98 30.71
CA GLU A 230 -30.60 3.84 31.61
C GLU A 230 -30.15 5.15 30.95
N GLN A 231 -29.76 5.09 29.67
CA GLN A 231 -29.27 6.23 28.89
C GLN A 231 -29.85 6.22 27.47
N PRO A 232 -30.20 7.38 26.88
CA PRO A 232 -30.72 7.47 25.52
C PRO A 232 -29.65 7.26 24.44
N VAL A 233 -28.38 7.55 24.76
CA VAL A 233 -27.23 7.37 23.86
C VAL A 233 -26.02 6.84 24.64
N TYR A 234 -25.57 5.64 24.28
CA TYR A 234 -24.32 5.04 24.75
C TYR A 234 -23.21 5.31 23.73
N THR A 235 -21.96 5.43 24.18
CA THR A 235 -20.78 5.51 23.30
C THR A 235 -19.75 4.47 23.71
N VAL A 236 -19.26 3.71 22.74
CA VAL A 236 -18.28 2.62 22.91
C VAL A 236 -17.12 2.85 21.94
N SER A 237 -15.90 2.52 22.35
CA SER A 237 -14.74 2.40 21.47
C SER A 237 -14.43 0.93 21.23
N LEU A 238 -14.23 0.55 19.97
CA LEU A 238 -14.00 -0.82 19.52
C LEU A 238 -12.80 -0.83 18.56
N SER A 239 -11.87 -1.78 18.71
CA SER A 239 -10.83 -2.00 17.70
C SER A 239 -11.46 -2.58 16.43
N GLU A 240 -11.06 -2.16 15.24
CA GLU A 240 -11.67 -2.69 14.01
C GLU A 240 -11.37 -4.19 13.82
N ASN A 241 -10.13 -4.59 14.09
CA ASN A 241 -9.69 -5.97 14.12
C ASN A 241 -10.20 -6.75 15.38
N ALA A 242 -11.36 -6.38 15.91
CA ALA A 242 -12.06 -7.10 16.97
C ALA A 242 -12.60 -8.45 16.44
N PRO A 243 -12.24 -9.58 17.08
CA PRO A 243 -12.67 -10.90 16.61
C PRO A 243 -14.18 -11.08 16.77
N LEU A 244 -14.75 -11.95 15.92
CA LEU A 244 -16.17 -12.30 15.96
C LEU A 244 -16.56 -12.85 17.34
N GLY A 245 -17.71 -12.40 17.87
CA GLY A 245 -18.15 -12.65 19.24
C GLY A 245 -17.60 -11.67 20.28
N THR A 246 -16.87 -10.62 19.89
CA THR A 246 -16.47 -9.54 20.81
C THR A 246 -17.71 -8.79 21.31
N LEU A 247 -17.88 -8.72 22.63
CA LEU A 247 -18.93 -7.94 23.28
C LEU A 247 -18.64 -6.44 23.13
N VAL A 248 -19.54 -5.72 22.47
CA VAL A 248 -19.49 -4.26 22.30
C VAL A 248 -20.07 -3.58 23.53
N ILE A 249 -21.29 -3.97 23.92
CA ILE A 249 -21.98 -3.48 25.13
C ILE A 249 -23.07 -4.49 25.53
N GLN A 250 -23.35 -4.60 26.82
CA GLN A 250 -24.60 -5.19 27.29
C GLN A 250 -25.55 -4.06 27.70
N LEU A 251 -26.66 -3.92 26.98
CA LEU A 251 -27.70 -2.96 27.29
C LEU A 251 -28.57 -3.44 28.45
N ASN A 252 -29.12 -2.49 29.18
CA ASN A 252 -30.10 -2.73 30.23
C ASN A 252 -31.27 -1.75 30.05
N ALA A 253 -32.48 -2.30 29.94
CA ALA A 253 -33.72 -1.58 30.10
C ALA A 253 -34.50 -2.21 31.27
N THR A 254 -35.31 -1.41 31.95
CA THR A 254 -36.12 -1.83 33.09
C THR A 254 -37.58 -1.48 32.86
N ASP A 255 -38.45 -2.43 33.15
CA ASP A 255 -39.90 -2.23 33.21
C ASP A 255 -40.39 -2.49 34.64
N LEU A 256 -41.59 -2.05 34.98
CA LEU A 256 -42.18 -2.13 36.32
C LEU A 256 -43.33 -3.14 36.40
N ASP A 257 -43.99 -3.42 35.28
CA ASP A 257 -45.19 -4.27 35.17
C ASP A 257 -44.89 -5.75 35.45
N GLU A 258 -45.92 -6.57 35.69
CA GLU A 258 -45.78 -7.96 36.13
C GLU A 258 -45.67 -8.97 34.98
N GLY A 259 -44.88 -10.02 35.19
CA GLY A 259 -44.87 -11.21 34.34
C GLY A 259 -44.43 -10.92 32.89
N LEU A 260 -45.37 -11.00 31.95
CA LEU A 260 -45.11 -10.77 30.52
C LEU A 260 -45.09 -9.29 30.14
N ASN A 261 -45.80 -8.45 30.89
CA ASN A 261 -45.76 -7.00 30.71
C ASN A 261 -44.36 -6.49 31.12
N GLY A 262 -43.81 -7.02 32.21
CA GLY A 262 -42.40 -6.79 32.59
C GLY A 262 -41.32 -7.55 31.80
N GLU A 263 -41.64 -8.50 30.90
CA GLU A 263 -40.62 -9.29 30.18
C GLU A 263 -40.12 -8.55 28.93
N ILE A 264 -38.94 -7.93 29.03
CA ILE A 264 -38.32 -7.18 27.94
C ILE A 264 -37.64 -8.09 26.91
N ILE A 265 -37.92 -7.82 25.63
CA ILE A 265 -37.15 -8.28 24.47
C ILE A 265 -36.40 -7.14 23.77
N TYR A 266 -35.15 -7.41 23.39
CA TYR A 266 -34.27 -6.48 22.68
C TYR A 266 -34.22 -6.80 21.18
N SER A 267 -34.20 -5.77 20.34
CA SER A 267 -33.99 -5.93 18.89
C SER A 267 -33.40 -4.66 18.26
N PHE A 268 -32.85 -4.78 17.05
CA PHE A 268 -32.52 -3.58 16.28
C PHE A 268 -33.78 -2.88 15.76
N SER A 269 -33.78 -1.56 15.78
CA SER A 269 -34.86 -0.74 15.22
C SER A 269 -34.93 -0.87 13.69
N ASN A 270 -36.11 -0.66 13.12
CA ASN A 270 -36.35 -0.73 11.68
C ASN A 270 -35.53 0.29 10.85
N HIS A 271 -35.01 1.34 11.49
CA HIS A 271 -34.23 2.41 10.85
C HIS A 271 -32.73 2.10 10.67
N ILE A 272 -32.27 0.93 11.10
CA ILE A 272 -30.86 0.53 11.02
C ILE A 272 -30.49 0.05 9.60
N SER A 273 -29.27 0.33 9.14
CA SER A 273 -28.78 -0.10 7.82
C SER A 273 -28.56 -1.61 7.74
N SER A 274 -28.52 -2.17 6.52
CA SER A 274 -28.20 -3.59 6.29
C SER A 274 -26.82 -3.94 6.83
N ARG A 275 -25.78 -3.19 6.43
CA ARG A 275 -24.39 -3.39 6.85
C ARG A 275 -24.24 -3.52 8.37
N VAL A 276 -25.00 -2.77 9.17
CA VAL A 276 -24.96 -2.87 10.64
C VAL A 276 -25.61 -4.16 11.17
N LYS A 277 -26.61 -4.75 10.49
CA LYS A 277 -27.16 -6.09 10.82
C LYS A 277 -26.24 -7.25 10.40
N ASP A 278 -25.36 -7.00 9.43
CA ASP A 278 -24.34 -7.93 8.98
C ASP A 278 -23.14 -7.89 9.94
N LEU A 279 -22.73 -6.69 10.37
CA LEU A 279 -21.62 -6.41 11.28
C LEU A 279 -21.88 -6.74 12.74
N PHE A 280 -23.10 -6.52 13.24
CA PHE A 280 -23.43 -6.65 14.65
C PHE A 280 -24.66 -7.54 14.85
N SER A 281 -24.65 -8.33 15.92
CA SER A 281 -25.82 -9.04 16.45
C SER A 281 -26.25 -8.45 17.78
N ILE A 282 -27.54 -8.56 18.10
CA ILE A 282 -28.08 -8.30 19.43
C ILE A 282 -28.80 -9.55 19.94
N ASP A 283 -28.46 -10.01 21.15
CA ASP A 283 -29.19 -11.09 21.82
C ASP A 283 -30.50 -10.55 22.41
N SER A 284 -31.61 -11.22 22.09
CA SER A 284 -32.95 -10.69 22.33
C SER A 284 -33.43 -10.76 23.77
N ARG A 285 -32.69 -11.42 24.68
CA ARG A 285 -33.05 -11.54 26.11
C ARG A 285 -32.04 -10.89 27.06
N THR A 286 -30.76 -10.88 26.70
CA THR A 286 -29.69 -10.32 27.55
C THR A 286 -29.27 -8.90 27.19
N GLY A 287 -29.76 -8.35 26.06
CA GLY A 287 -29.41 -7.00 25.60
C GLY A 287 -27.97 -6.86 25.10
N ARG A 288 -27.25 -7.97 24.93
CA ARG A 288 -25.85 -8.00 24.48
C ARG A 288 -25.73 -7.70 23.01
N ILE A 289 -24.89 -6.71 22.66
CA ILE A 289 -24.49 -6.42 21.29
C ILE A 289 -23.08 -6.98 21.09
N GLU A 290 -22.94 -7.88 20.12
CA GLU A 290 -21.69 -8.60 19.84
C GLU A 290 -21.31 -8.49 18.35
N VAL A 291 -20.01 -8.41 18.07
CA VAL A 291 -19.46 -8.34 16.70
C VAL A 291 -19.73 -9.63 15.95
N ARG A 292 -20.29 -9.51 14.74
CA ARG A 292 -20.77 -10.61 13.89
C ARG A 292 -20.06 -10.68 12.52
N GLY A 293 -19.55 -9.55 12.03
CA GLY A 293 -18.76 -9.47 10.81
C GLY A 293 -17.55 -8.54 11.01
N GLU A 294 -16.64 -8.57 10.04
CA GLU A 294 -15.43 -7.73 10.01
C GLU A 294 -15.83 -6.25 9.88
N VAL A 295 -15.58 -5.49 10.96
CA VAL A 295 -15.72 -4.02 11.04
C VAL A 295 -14.40 -3.38 10.61
N ASP A 296 -14.47 -2.24 9.92
CA ASP A 296 -13.41 -1.70 9.06
C ASP A 296 -13.43 -0.16 9.20
N PHE A 297 -12.30 0.46 9.61
CA PHE A 297 -12.21 1.89 9.90
C PHE A 297 -12.22 2.72 8.60
N GLU A 298 -11.57 2.24 7.55
CA GLU A 298 -11.52 2.82 6.20
C GLU A 298 -12.90 2.82 5.54
N GLU A 299 -13.77 1.84 5.82
CA GLU A 299 -15.19 1.85 5.45
C GLU A 299 -15.99 2.78 6.37
N SER A 300 -15.87 2.65 7.69
CA SER A 300 -16.59 3.52 8.64
C SER A 300 -16.07 3.49 10.09
N SER A 301 -15.30 4.53 10.43
CA SER A 301 -14.89 4.85 11.81
C SER A 301 -16.02 5.13 12.83
N LEU A 302 -17.30 5.20 12.43
CA LEU A 302 -18.43 5.40 13.35
C LEU A 302 -19.73 4.72 12.89
N TYR A 303 -20.14 3.66 13.57
CA TYR A 303 -21.46 3.03 13.38
C TYR A 303 -22.48 3.56 14.40
N GLN A 304 -23.72 3.80 13.93
CA GLN A 304 -24.85 4.19 14.77
C GLN A 304 -25.87 3.05 14.83
N ILE A 305 -25.87 2.30 15.93
CA ILE A 305 -26.78 1.19 16.16
C ILE A 305 -28.03 1.74 16.87
N PHE A 306 -29.18 1.68 16.18
CA PHE A 306 -30.47 2.02 16.78
C PHE A 306 -31.11 0.75 17.36
N VAL A 307 -31.33 0.73 18.67
CA VAL A 307 -31.89 -0.42 19.39
C VAL A 307 -33.28 -0.06 19.89
N GLN A 308 -34.14 -1.07 19.98
CA GLN A 308 -35.42 -0.99 20.65
C GLN A 308 -35.54 -2.07 21.72
N ALA A 309 -36.04 -1.69 22.88
CA ALA A 309 -36.53 -2.59 23.92
C ALA A 309 -38.06 -2.56 23.84
N LYS A 310 -38.69 -3.72 24.00
CA LYS A 310 -40.14 -3.87 23.97
C LYS A 310 -40.54 -5.00 24.92
N ASP A 311 -41.61 -4.79 25.66
CA ASP A 311 -42.29 -5.78 26.49
C ASP A 311 -42.96 -6.91 25.66
N LEU A 312 -43.48 -7.93 26.36
CA LEU A 312 -44.29 -9.00 25.77
C LEU A 312 -45.79 -8.86 26.07
N GLY A 313 -46.23 -7.72 26.60
CA GLY A 313 -47.60 -7.46 26.98
C GLY A 313 -48.56 -7.17 25.80
N PRO A 314 -49.86 -6.98 26.08
CA PRO A 314 -50.80 -6.43 25.11
C PRO A 314 -50.54 -4.95 24.87
N ASN A 315 -50.70 -4.47 23.63
CA ASN A 315 -50.50 -3.06 23.20
C ASN A 315 -49.07 -2.50 23.32
N ALA A 316 -48.17 -3.18 24.02
CA ALA A 316 -46.71 -3.13 24.00
C ALA A 316 -46.04 -2.02 23.15
N VAL A 317 -45.46 -1.02 23.81
CA VAL A 317 -44.89 0.19 23.18
C VAL A 317 -43.36 0.14 23.22
N PRO A 318 -42.67 0.10 22.06
CA PRO A 318 -41.20 -0.01 22.05
C PRO A 318 -40.53 1.30 22.47
N ALA A 319 -39.60 1.21 23.40
CA ALA A 319 -38.66 2.27 23.73
C ALA A 319 -37.39 2.17 22.87
N HIS A 320 -36.62 3.26 22.78
CA HIS A 320 -35.47 3.37 21.87
C HIS A 320 -34.24 3.97 22.53
N CYS A 321 -33.07 3.42 22.21
CA CYS A 321 -31.76 4.02 22.50
C CYS A 321 -30.82 3.94 21.28
N LYS A 322 -29.76 4.73 21.30
CA LYS A 322 -28.68 4.67 20.31
C LYS A 322 -27.39 4.18 20.96
N VAL A 323 -26.65 3.30 20.27
CA VAL A 323 -25.25 3.00 20.59
C VAL A 323 -24.37 3.55 19.48
N LEU A 324 -23.43 4.42 19.85
CA LEU A 324 -22.40 4.96 18.98
C LEU A 324 -21.14 4.11 19.14
N VAL A 325 -20.85 3.26 18.16
CA VAL A 325 -19.62 2.46 18.12
C VAL A 325 -18.59 3.22 17.31
N LYS A 326 -17.63 3.82 18.00
CA LYS A 326 -16.45 4.43 17.39
C LYS A 326 -15.42 3.33 17.16
N LEU A 327 -14.93 3.19 15.94
CA LEU A 327 -13.75 2.35 15.72
C LEU A 327 -12.48 3.10 16.12
N SER A 328 -11.47 2.34 16.55
CA SER A 328 -10.10 2.80 16.69
C SER A 328 -9.23 2.08 15.66
N ASP A 329 -8.67 2.89 14.76
CA ASP A 329 -7.62 2.58 13.78
C ASP A 329 -6.51 1.67 14.35
N VAL A 330 -6.22 0.60 13.60
CA VAL A 330 -5.13 -0.37 13.83
C VAL A 330 -4.30 -0.48 12.55
N ASN A 331 -2.98 -0.30 12.67
CA ASN A 331 -2.06 -0.28 11.53
C ASN A 331 -2.01 -1.60 10.74
N ASP A 332 -2.90 -1.77 9.76
CA ASP A 332 -3.04 -3.01 8.98
C ASP A 332 -2.94 -2.84 7.46
N ASN A 333 -3.11 -1.62 6.92
CA ASN A 333 -2.72 -1.32 5.55
C ASN A 333 -1.22 -0.99 5.50
N ALA A 334 -0.53 -1.50 4.46
CA ALA A 334 0.86 -1.16 4.22
C ALA A 334 0.97 -0.03 3.18
N PRO A 335 1.95 0.90 3.30
CA PRO A 335 2.12 2.01 2.37
C PRO A 335 2.15 1.59 0.89
N GLU A 336 1.23 2.08 0.05
CA GLU A 336 1.21 1.77 -1.39
C GLU A 336 2.07 2.75 -2.20
N ILE A 337 3.10 2.24 -2.89
CA ILE A 337 3.97 3.04 -3.77
C ILE A 337 3.45 2.99 -5.21
N THR A 338 3.07 4.15 -5.76
CA THR A 338 2.60 4.31 -7.14
C THR A 338 3.53 5.25 -7.92
N PHE A 339 4.10 4.78 -9.03
CA PHE A 339 4.88 5.62 -9.94
C PHE A 339 3.94 6.24 -10.99
N SER A 340 3.87 7.57 -11.03
CA SER A 340 3.05 8.32 -11.98
C SER A 340 3.72 8.45 -13.34
N THR A 341 5.05 8.66 -13.33
CA THR A 341 5.91 8.66 -14.51
C THR A 341 7.28 8.11 -14.15
N VAL A 342 7.91 7.40 -15.08
CA VAL A 342 9.30 6.91 -15.01
C VAL A 342 9.93 7.13 -16.37
N THR A 343 11.10 7.74 -16.42
CA THR A 343 11.91 7.86 -17.63
C THR A 343 12.71 6.58 -17.83
N GLU A 344 12.59 5.93 -19.00
CA GLU A 344 13.25 4.64 -19.28
C GLU A 344 14.78 4.77 -19.34
N SER A 345 15.28 5.85 -19.94
CA SER A 345 16.70 6.17 -20.05
C SER A 345 17.02 7.63 -19.66
N VAL A 346 18.23 7.86 -19.15
CA VAL A 346 18.75 9.19 -18.85
C VAL A 346 20.16 9.35 -19.43
N SER A 347 20.39 10.46 -20.14
CA SER A 347 21.71 10.86 -20.64
C SER A 347 22.72 10.97 -19.50
N GLU A 348 23.96 10.52 -19.70
CA GLU A 348 25.00 10.71 -18.68
C GLU A 348 25.44 12.17 -18.50
N ASN A 349 25.34 12.96 -19.58
CA ASN A 349 25.44 14.41 -19.57
C ASN A 349 24.27 15.11 -18.84
N ALA A 350 23.29 14.37 -18.28
CA ALA A 350 22.21 14.95 -17.51
C ALA A 350 22.74 15.66 -16.25
N ALA A 351 22.47 16.95 -16.15
CA ALA A 351 22.84 17.76 -15.00
C ALA A 351 22.28 17.17 -13.69
N PRO A 352 22.97 17.36 -12.54
CA PRO A 352 22.41 17.06 -11.23
C PRO A 352 21.04 17.72 -11.04
N GLU A 353 20.17 17.01 -10.32
CA GLU A 353 18.75 17.33 -10.08
C GLU A 353 17.81 17.14 -11.28
N THR A 354 18.26 16.48 -12.36
CA THR A 354 17.39 16.00 -13.45
C THR A 354 16.38 14.97 -12.94
N VAL A 355 15.10 15.12 -13.32
CA VAL A 355 14.00 14.27 -12.84
C VAL A 355 13.93 12.95 -13.60
N ILE A 356 13.96 11.84 -12.86
CA ILE A 356 13.92 10.47 -13.38
C ILE A 356 12.52 9.85 -13.23
N ALA A 357 11.86 10.11 -12.11
CA ALA A 357 10.53 9.56 -11.83
C ALA A 357 9.73 10.46 -10.88
N LEU A 358 8.41 10.44 -11.03
CA LEU A 358 7.44 10.99 -10.09
C LEU A 358 6.68 9.83 -9.44
N LEU A 359 6.60 9.82 -8.11
CA LEU A 359 5.88 8.80 -7.36
C LEU A 359 5.02 9.42 -6.25
N SER A 360 3.89 8.76 -5.97
CA SER A 360 3.05 8.96 -4.81
C SER A 360 3.16 7.76 -3.87
N VAL A 361 3.08 8.03 -2.57
CA VAL A 361 2.97 6.98 -1.54
C VAL A 361 1.70 7.22 -0.75
N THR A 362 0.71 6.35 -0.93
CA THR A 362 -0.59 6.45 -0.26
C THR A 362 -0.72 5.37 0.79
N ASP A 363 -0.99 5.79 2.01
CA ASP A 363 -1.49 4.91 3.05
C ASP A 363 -3.00 5.11 3.22
N ARG A 364 -3.66 4.14 3.86
CA ARG A 364 -5.12 4.19 4.10
C ARG A 364 -5.47 4.51 5.54
N ASP A 365 -4.71 3.94 6.47
CA ASP A 365 -4.83 4.12 7.91
C ASP A 365 -4.75 5.61 8.30
N ALA A 366 -5.14 5.95 9.54
CA ALA A 366 -5.23 7.34 10.00
C ALA A 366 -4.06 7.76 10.89
N GLU A 367 -4.15 9.00 11.39
CA GLU A 367 -3.25 9.65 12.36
C GLU A 367 -1.73 9.35 12.22
N GLU A 368 -1.16 8.44 13.01
CA GLU A 368 0.27 8.04 12.94
C GLU A 368 0.49 6.79 12.08
N ASN A 369 -0.51 5.93 11.94
CA ASN A 369 -0.46 4.74 11.10
C ASN A 369 -0.31 5.19 9.63
N GLY A 370 -1.20 6.07 9.14
CA GLY A 370 -1.11 6.65 7.80
C GLY A 370 0.03 7.64 7.51
N GLN A 371 1.04 7.76 8.39
CA GLN A 371 2.17 8.69 8.24
C GLN A 371 3.43 8.04 7.64
N VAL A 372 3.51 8.06 6.32
CA VAL A 372 4.64 7.46 5.59
C VAL A 372 5.96 8.24 5.69
N HIS A 373 7.04 7.53 5.96
CA HIS A 373 8.43 7.91 5.68
C HIS A 373 8.91 7.15 4.43
N VAL A 374 9.70 7.81 3.57
CA VAL A 374 10.10 7.26 2.28
C VAL A 374 11.59 7.50 2.04
N GLU A 375 12.31 6.45 1.68
CA GLU A 375 13.76 6.42 1.46
C GLU A 375 14.11 5.68 0.15
N ILE A 376 15.33 5.87 -0.35
CA ILE A 376 15.92 5.08 -1.44
C ILE A 376 16.95 4.14 -0.81
N LEU A 377 16.87 2.86 -1.15
CA LEU A 377 17.73 1.82 -0.61
C LEU A 377 18.94 1.58 -1.52
N GLY A 378 20.13 1.72 -0.95
CA GLY A 378 21.42 1.50 -1.61
C GLY A 378 22.21 2.78 -1.86
N ASP A 379 23.50 2.64 -2.11
CA ASP A 379 24.37 3.75 -2.53
C ASP A 379 24.27 3.91 -4.05
N VAL A 380 23.41 4.83 -4.49
CA VAL A 380 23.09 5.08 -5.90
C VAL A 380 23.08 6.60 -6.18
N PRO A 381 23.41 7.07 -7.39
CA PRO A 381 23.54 8.50 -7.71
C PRO A 381 22.20 9.26 -7.84
N PHE A 382 21.18 8.84 -7.09
CA PHE A 382 19.82 9.41 -7.12
C PHE A 382 19.33 9.73 -5.71
N LYS A 383 18.73 10.92 -5.56
CA LYS A 383 18.12 11.39 -4.30
C LYS A 383 16.61 11.52 -4.43
N LEU A 384 15.91 11.34 -3.31
CA LEU A 384 14.48 11.58 -3.20
C LEU A 384 14.23 13.05 -2.79
N LYS A 385 13.41 13.77 -3.55
CA LYS A 385 12.89 15.09 -3.17
C LYS A 385 11.39 15.01 -2.90
N SER A 386 10.97 15.32 -1.67
CA SER A 386 9.55 15.54 -1.40
C SER A 386 9.10 16.85 -2.06
N SER A 387 8.05 16.77 -2.89
CA SER A 387 7.50 17.91 -3.63
C SER A 387 6.20 18.43 -3.00
N PHE A 388 5.38 17.54 -2.46
CA PHE A 388 4.16 17.84 -1.70
C PHE A 388 3.90 16.73 -0.67
N LYS A 389 2.91 16.86 0.22
CA LYS A 389 2.53 15.76 1.14
C LYS A 389 2.29 14.50 0.31
N ASN A 390 2.99 13.42 0.63
CA ASN A 390 2.91 12.10 0.00
C ASN A 390 3.30 12.03 -1.50
N TYR A 391 3.86 13.09 -2.09
CA TYR A 391 4.39 13.11 -3.46
C TYR A 391 5.90 13.41 -3.50
N PHE A 392 6.64 12.56 -4.21
CA PHE A 392 8.10 12.58 -4.26
C PHE A 392 8.62 12.47 -5.69
N THR A 393 9.73 13.14 -5.98
CA THR A 393 10.48 13.01 -7.23
C THR A 393 11.82 12.36 -6.97
N ILE A 394 12.18 11.38 -7.82
CA ILE A 394 13.54 10.83 -7.87
C ILE A 394 14.32 11.71 -8.85
N VAL A 395 15.45 12.25 -8.41
CA VAL A 395 16.32 13.10 -9.22
C VAL A 395 17.79 12.66 -9.13
N THR A 396 18.60 12.95 -10.13
CA THR A 396 20.07 12.75 -10.04
C THR A 396 20.66 13.57 -8.89
N ASP A 397 21.60 12.99 -8.14
CA ASP A 397 22.34 13.70 -7.08
C ASP A 397 23.72 14.17 -7.55
N GLY A 398 24.44 13.30 -8.28
CA GLY A 398 25.71 13.59 -8.93
C GLY A 398 25.63 13.48 -10.46
N PRO A 399 26.77 13.62 -11.16
CA PRO A 399 26.88 13.20 -12.55
C PRO A 399 26.68 11.68 -12.67
N LEU A 400 26.31 11.23 -13.87
CA LEU A 400 26.28 9.83 -14.24
C LEU A 400 27.46 9.53 -15.19
N ASN A 401 27.77 8.25 -15.37
CA ASN A 401 28.74 7.76 -16.34
C ASN A 401 28.38 6.32 -16.70
N ARG A 402 28.27 6.02 -17.99
CA ARG A 402 27.73 4.79 -18.56
C ARG A 402 28.81 3.71 -18.70
N GLU A 403 30.07 4.09 -18.93
CA GLU A 403 31.23 3.18 -18.97
C GLU A 403 31.42 2.51 -17.61
N GLN A 404 31.12 3.24 -16.52
CA GLN A 404 31.13 2.72 -15.16
C GLN A 404 29.85 1.90 -14.83
N ALA A 405 28.67 2.30 -15.32
CA ALA A 405 27.41 1.58 -15.06
C ALA A 405 26.33 1.83 -16.13
N ASP A 406 25.95 0.78 -16.87
CA ASP A 406 24.94 0.84 -17.94
C ASP A 406 23.51 1.18 -17.46
N SER A 407 23.21 0.87 -16.19
CA SER A 407 21.88 0.97 -15.62
C SER A 407 21.89 0.80 -14.11
N TYR A 408 20.90 1.40 -13.45
CA TYR A 408 20.70 1.34 -12.01
C TYR A 408 19.34 0.73 -11.67
N SER A 409 19.28 -0.06 -10.59
CA SER A 409 18.02 -0.54 -10.01
C SER A 409 17.69 0.26 -8.76
N VAL A 410 16.93 1.35 -8.94
CA VAL A 410 16.58 2.27 -7.86
C VAL A 410 15.40 1.68 -7.09
N THR A 411 15.65 1.27 -5.84
CA THR A 411 14.62 0.69 -4.96
C THR A 411 14.13 1.74 -3.97
N VAL A 412 12.86 2.10 -4.05
CA VAL A 412 12.21 2.99 -3.08
C VAL A 412 11.56 2.15 -1.99
N VAL A 413 11.74 2.54 -0.73
CA VAL A 413 11.09 1.93 0.42
C VAL A 413 10.20 2.98 1.08
N ALA A 414 8.94 2.62 1.31
CA ALA A 414 8.02 3.37 2.14
C ALA A 414 7.73 2.57 3.42
N ARG A 415 7.69 3.26 4.56
CA ARG A 415 7.36 2.71 5.89
C ARG A 415 6.40 3.67 6.58
N ASP A 416 5.41 3.15 7.28
CA ASP A 416 4.52 3.95 8.14
C ASP A 416 5.23 4.45 9.43
N LYS A 417 4.46 4.90 10.42
CA LYS A 417 4.93 5.04 11.83
C LYS A 417 4.14 4.14 12.79
N GLY A 418 3.47 3.13 12.28
CA GLY A 418 2.71 2.16 13.05
C GLY A 418 3.56 1.40 14.07
N THR A 419 2.87 0.74 15.00
CA THR A 419 3.51 -0.18 15.94
C THR A 419 2.75 -1.52 16.00
N PRO A 420 3.20 -2.56 15.27
CA PRO A 420 4.44 -2.66 14.48
C PRO A 420 4.38 -1.86 13.17
N SER A 421 5.53 -1.38 12.68
CA SER A 421 5.58 -0.64 11.41
C SER A 421 5.56 -1.58 10.20
N LEU A 422 4.65 -1.38 9.26
CA LEU A 422 4.63 -2.03 7.95
C LEU A 422 5.51 -1.23 6.96
N ALA A 423 5.94 -1.91 5.90
CA ALA A 423 6.79 -1.30 4.88
C ALA A 423 6.67 -2.01 3.53
N THR A 424 6.69 -1.21 2.46
CA THR A 424 6.61 -1.65 1.07
C THR A 424 7.85 -1.18 0.32
N SER A 425 8.45 -2.07 -0.48
CA SER A 425 9.59 -1.77 -1.35
C SER A 425 9.21 -1.93 -2.82
N LYS A 426 9.57 -0.97 -3.68
CA LYS A 426 9.28 -1.03 -5.12
C LYS A 426 10.46 -0.49 -5.93
N SER A 427 10.92 -1.26 -6.91
CA SER A 427 12.12 -0.97 -7.70
C SER A 427 11.78 -0.56 -9.12
N ILE A 428 12.54 0.40 -9.66
CA ILE A 428 12.57 0.76 -11.09
C ILE A 428 13.96 0.51 -11.65
N ARG A 429 14.06 0.12 -12.93
CA ARG A 429 15.34 0.12 -13.66
C ARG A 429 15.43 1.40 -14.48
N VAL A 430 16.53 2.11 -14.31
CA VAL A 430 16.87 3.33 -15.04
C VAL A 430 18.09 3.00 -15.90
N GLN A 431 17.99 3.12 -17.22
CA GLN A 431 19.15 2.92 -18.10
C GLN A 431 19.91 4.25 -18.25
N VAL A 432 21.23 4.18 -18.33
CA VAL A 432 22.04 5.34 -18.74
C VAL A 432 22.16 5.30 -20.25
N SER A 433 21.85 6.39 -20.94
CA SER A 433 22.01 6.50 -22.39
C SER A 433 23.32 7.21 -22.73
N ASP A 434 24.07 6.55 -23.61
CA ASP A 434 25.37 6.90 -24.14
C ASP A 434 25.43 8.29 -24.78
N GLU A 435 26.48 9.04 -24.46
CA GLU A 435 26.87 10.30 -25.06
C GLU A 435 28.29 10.20 -25.60
N ASN A 436 28.62 10.85 -26.72
CA ASN A 436 29.96 10.76 -27.33
C ASN A 436 30.97 11.64 -26.57
N ASP A 437 31.36 11.20 -25.39
CA ASP A 437 32.20 11.92 -24.42
C ASP A 437 33.66 11.41 -24.39
N ASN A 438 33.88 10.17 -24.82
CA ASN A 438 35.21 9.61 -25.03
C ASN A 438 35.68 9.79 -26.48
N ALA A 439 36.99 9.60 -26.71
CA ALA A 439 37.59 9.70 -28.05
C ALA A 439 38.37 8.42 -28.39
N PRO A 440 38.36 7.97 -29.66
CA PRO A 440 39.01 6.72 -30.05
C PRO A 440 40.50 6.73 -29.70
N THR A 441 40.91 5.89 -28.75
CA THR A 441 42.25 5.94 -28.15
C THR A 441 43.14 4.82 -28.69
N PHE A 442 44.22 5.19 -29.39
CA PHE A 442 45.19 4.22 -29.91
C PHE A 442 45.91 3.44 -28.78
N THR A 443 46.08 2.14 -28.99
CA THR A 443 46.80 1.25 -28.05
C THR A 443 48.27 1.63 -27.84
N GLN A 444 48.87 2.36 -28.78
CA GLN A 444 50.21 2.94 -28.69
C GLN A 444 50.21 4.36 -29.29
N PRO A 445 50.95 5.33 -28.71
CA PRO A 445 51.05 6.68 -29.28
C PRO A 445 52.01 6.76 -30.48
N VAL A 446 52.95 5.81 -30.56
CA VAL A 446 53.90 5.63 -31.66
C VAL A 446 53.99 4.13 -31.97
N TYR A 447 53.90 3.77 -33.25
CA TYR A 447 54.10 2.40 -33.75
C TYR A 447 55.38 2.36 -34.59
N ASP A 448 56.38 1.59 -34.16
CA ASP A 448 57.59 1.31 -34.94
C ASP A 448 57.33 0.10 -35.88
N VAL A 449 57.29 0.36 -37.18
CA VAL A 449 56.93 -0.61 -38.23
C VAL A 449 58.16 -0.93 -39.06
N TYR A 450 58.72 -2.12 -38.84
CA TYR A 450 59.85 -2.63 -39.61
C TYR A 450 59.37 -3.28 -40.92
N VAL A 451 59.79 -2.72 -42.05
CA VAL A 451 59.47 -3.23 -43.39
C VAL A 451 60.79 -3.54 -44.08
N THR A 452 60.96 -4.74 -44.64
CA THR A 452 62.14 -4.98 -45.48
C THR A 452 62.10 -4.07 -46.69
N GLU A 453 63.27 -3.63 -47.16
CA GLU A 453 63.38 -3.11 -48.53
C GLU A 453 62.91 -4.14 -49.58
N ASN A 454 62.86 -3.71 -50.85
CA ASN A 454 62.52 -4.53 -52.00
C ASN A 454 61.15 -5.27 -51.84
N ASN A 455 60.29 -4.76 -50.95
CA ASN A 455 59.00 -5.36 -50.61
C ASN A 455 58.00 -5.35 -51.77
N VAL A 456 57.07 -6.31 -51.75
CA VAL A 456 56.01 -6.39 -52.76
C VAL A 456 55.05 -5.20 -52.61
N PRO A 457 54.75 -4.44 -53.68
CA PRO A 457 53.70 -3.42 -53.68
C PRO A 457 52.32 -4.03 -53.41
N GLY A 458 51.56 -3.42 -52.50
CA GLY A 458 50.29 -3.94 -51.99
C GLY A 458 50.43 -4.89 -50.78
N ALA A 459 51.64 -5.13 -50.27
CA ALA A 459 51.84 -5.96 -49.09
C ALA A 459 51.35 -5.27 -47.80
N TYR A 460 50.74 -6.05 -46.90
CA TYR A 460 50.46 -5.66 -45.52
C TYR A 460 51.78 -5.46 -44.76
N ILE A 461 51.87 -4.38 -43.97
CA ILE A 461 53.06 -4.06 -43.16
C ILE A 461 52.79 -3.97 -41.66
N HIS A 462 51.59 -3.53 -41.24
CA HIS A 462 51.20 -3.46 -39.83
C HIS A 462 49.70 -3.28 -39.67
N ALA A 463 49.20 -3.37 -38.44
CA ALA A 463 47.87 -2.92 -38.06
C ALA A 463 48.00 -1.88 -36.95
N VAL A 464 47.27 -0.77 -37.04
CA VAL A 464 47.06 0.14 -35.91
C VAL A 464 45.70 -0.15 -35.29
N THR A 465 45.58 0.00 -33.98
CA THR A 465 44.32 -0.26 -33.27
C THR A 465 44.05 0.86 -32.28
N ALA A 466 42.86 1.44 -32.39
CA ALA A 466 42.25 2.27 -31.38
C ALA A 466 41.07 1.53 -30.74
N LEU A 467 40.75 1.92 -29.51
CA LEU A 467 39.62 1.44 -28.72
C LEU A 467 38.80 2.64 -28.31
N ASP A 468 37.48 2.48 -28.32
CA ASP A 468 36.54 3.49 -27.87
C ASP A 468 35.65 2.88 -26.76
N PRO A 469 35.48 3.53 -25.60
CA PRO A 469 34.61 3.04 -24.52
C PRO A 469 33.12 3.04 -24.84
N ASP A 470 32.64 3.94 -25.71
CA ASP A 470 31.22 4.30 -25.89
C ASP A 470 30.40 3.16 -26.55
N ILE A 471 29.13 3.38 -26.96
CA ILE A 471 28.34 2.33 -27.64
C ILE A 471 27.55 2.80 -28.86
N GLY A 472 27.30 1.87 -29.79
CA GLY A 472 26.61 2.17 -31.04
C GLY A 472 27.51 2.97 -31.98
N GLN A 473 27.00 4.05 -32.55
CA GLN A 473 27.75 4.87 -33.52
C GLN A 473 28.95 5.59 -32.88
N ASN A 474 28.85 5.93 -31.60
CA ASN A 474 29.88 6.65 -30.86
C ASN A 474 31.19 5.82 -30.76
N ALA A 475 31.09 4.49 -30.68
CA ALA A 475 32.25 3.60 -30.74
C ALA A 475 32.57 3.02 -32.14
N VAL A 476 31.95 3.51 -33.23
CA VAL A 476 32.31 3.08 -34.60
C VAL A 476 33.54 3.84 -35.08
N ILE A 477 34.71 3.24 -34.86
CA ILE A 477 36.00 3.81 -35.25
C ILE A 477 36.20 3.69 -36.77
N SER A 478 36.61 4.79 -37.40
CA SER A 478 37.11 4.86 -38.78
C SER A 478 38.55 5.40 -38.82
N TYR A 479 39.41 4.72 -39.57
CA TYR A 479 40.85 4.98 -39.65
C TYR A 479 41.26 5.72 -40.92
N SER A 480 42.10 6.74 -40.79
CA SER A 480 42.59 7.52 -41.94
C SER A 480 44.06 7.93 -41.79
N ILE A 481 44.76 8.13 -42.91
CA ILE A 481 46.12 8.69 -42.93
C ILE A 481 46.01 10.21 -43.12
N LEU A 482 46.60 10.97 -42.19
CA LEU A 482 46.72 12.42 -42.31
C LEU A 482 47.73 12.78 -43.40
N GLU A 483 47.43 13.84 -44.15
CA GLU A 483 48.23 14.24 -45.30
C GLU A 483 49.59 14.83 -44.87
N CYS A 484 50.68 14.24 -45.35
CA CYS A 484 52.04 14.77 -45.17
C CYS A 484 52.94 14.41 -46.36
N ASP A 485 53.95 15.24 -46.61
CA ASP A 485 54.91 15.04 -47.70
C ASP A 485 56.12 14.20 -47.25
N ILE A 486 56.44 13.16 -48.02
CA ILE A 486 57.63 12.31 -47.88
C ILE A 486 58.42 12.47 -49.19
N GLN A 487 59.67 12.92 -49.09
CA GLN A 487 60.55 13.21 -50.24
C GLN A 487 59.92 14.11 -51.34
N GLY A 488 58.91 14.92 -51.01
CA GLY A 488 58.18 15.78 -51.96
C GLY A 488 57.01 15.11 -52.68
N MET A 489 56.56 13.94 -52.21
CA MET A 489 55.33 13.27 -52.66
C MET A 489 54.41 12.99 -51.46
N SER A 490 53.10 12.93 -51.69
CA SER A 490 52.12 12.57 -50.66
C SER A 490 52.40 11.18 -50.06
N VAL A 491 52.28 11.06 -48.73
CA VAL A 491 52.30 9.80 -47.98
C VAL A 491 51.36 8.73 -48.55
N LYS A 492 50.22 9.13 -49.14
CA LYS A 492 49.24 8.23 -49.77
C LYS A 492 49.74 7.61 -51.08
N THR A 493 50.96 7.93 -51.51
CA THR A 493 51.68 7.22 -52.59
C THR A 493 52.67 6.18 -52.06
N TYR A 494 53.02 6.21 -50.77
CA TYR A 494 53.87 5.23 -50.09
C TYR A 494 53.06 4.15 -49.38
N VAL A 495 51.97 4.55 -48.70
CA VAL A 495 51.15 3.67 -47.86
C VAL A 495 49.65 3.96 -47.99
N SER A 496 48.82 2.95 -47.76
CA SER A 496 47.38 3.07 -47.52
C SER A 496 46.98 2.45 -46.18
N ILE A 497 45.81 2.84 -45.68
CA ILE A 497 45.16 2.23 -44.51
C ILE A 497 43.77 1.72 -44.92
N ASN A 498 43.34 0.60 -44.34
CA ASN A 498 41.96 0.16 -44.38
C ASN A 498 41.14 0.93 -43.32
N GLU A 499 40.05 1.57 -43.75
CA GLU A 499 39.24 2.46 -42.91
C GLU A 499 38.49 1.74 -41.79
N GLU A 500 38.16 0.47 -41.94
CA GLU A 500 37.44 -0.34 -40.94
C GLU A 500 38.41 -1.11 -40.01
N THR A 501 39.51 -1.64 -40.53
CA THR A 501 40.39 -2.58 -39.80
C THR A 501 41.70 -1.98 -39.28
N GLY A 502 42.04 -0.75 -39.67
CA GLY A 502 43.31 -0.11 -39.31
C GLY A 502 44.55 -0.78 -39.94
N TYR A 503 44.37 -1.69 -40.90
CA TYR A 503 45.47 -2.39 -41.57
C TYR A 503 46.21 -1.46 -42.53
N LEU A 504 47.54 -1.38 -42.37
CA LEU A 504 48.45 -0.60 -43.20
C LEU A 504 49.09 -1.47 -44.29
N TYR A 505 49.14 -0.93 -45.50
CA TYR A 505 49.72 -1.58 -46.67
C TYR A 505 50.77 -0.66 -47.33
N ALA A 506 51.91 -1.22 -47.73
CA ALA A 506 52.90 -0.51 -48.53
C ALA A 506 52.46 -0.52 -50.01
N LEU A 507 52.26 0.65 -50.61
CA LEU A 507 51.81 0.80 -52.00
C LEU A 507 52.96 0.70 -53.02
N ARG A 508 54.21 0.68 -52.55
CA ARG A 508 55.44 0.65 -53.35
C ARG A 508 56.44 -0.31 -52.70
N SER A 509 57.39 -0.78 -53.50
CA SER A 509 58.66 -1.29 -52.98
C SER A 509 59.47 -0.13 -52.43
N PHE A 510 60.02 -0.29 -51.24
CA PHE A 510 60.97 0.64 -50.63
C PHE A 510 62.41 0.23 -50.95
N ASP A 511 63.30 1.22 -50.90
CA ASP A 511 64.71 1.17 -51.29
C ASP A 511 65.45 1.91 -50.15
N TYR A 512 66.38 1.23 -49.50
CA TYR A 512 66.97 1.66 -48.23
C TYR A 512 68.00 2.78 -48.45
N GLU A 513 68.71 2.73 -49.58
CA GLU A 513 69.74 3.66 -50.03
C GLU A 513 69.12 5.03 -50.33
N GLN A 514 67.87 5.05 -50.83
CA GLN A 514 67.07 6.25 -51.05
C GLN A 514 66.28 6.68 -49.81
N LEU A 515 65.79 5.76 -48.98
CA LEU A 515 64.91 6.09 -47.84
C LEU A 515 65.05 5.07 -46.69
N LYS A 516 65.78 5.43 -45.63
CA LYS A 516 65.98 4.56 -44.45
C LYS A 516 64.80 4.56 -43.45
N GLU A 517 64.11 5.69 -43.27
CA GLU A 517 62.93 5.79 -42.41
C GLU A 517 61.99 6.92 -42.85
N PHE A 518 60.70 6.79 -42.54
CA PHE A 518 59.72 7.86 -42.68
C PHE A 518 58.62 7.79 -41.60
N THR A 519 58.05 8.94 -41.25
CA THR A 519 56.99 9.05 -40.22
C THR A 519 55.74 9.70 -40.81
N PHE A 520 54.57 9.14 -40.49
CA PHE A 520 53.27 9.75 -40.78
C PHE A 520 52.33 9.62 -39.58
N MET A 521 51.20 10.35 -39.61
CA MET A 521 50.18 10.25 -38.56
C MET A 521 48.95 9.53 -39.09
N VAL A 522 48.47 8.54 -38.32
CA VAL A 522 47.14 7.96 -38.49
C VAL A 522 46.17 8.67 -37.55
N LYS A 523 44.96 8.94 -38.05
CA LYS A 523 43.84 9.46 -37.27
C LYS A 523 42.80 8.36 -37.12
N ALA A 524 42.36 8.12 -35.90
CA ALA A 524 41.13 7.39 -35.60
C ALA A 524 40.05 8.43 -35.25
N LYS A 525 38.86 8.30 -35.83
CA LYS A 525 37.68 9.09 -35.48
C LYS A 525 36.48 8.18 -35.26
N ASP A 526 35.54 8.60 -34.44
CA ASP A 526 34.26 7.91 -34.29
C ASP A 526 33.28 8.22 -35.45
N ALA A 527 32.03 7.76 -35.30
CA ALA A 527 30.88 8.18 -36.09
C ALA A 527 29.81 8.90 -35.22
N GLY A 528 30.25 9.49 -34.11
CA GLY A 528 29.42 10.23 -33.17
C GLY A 528 29.03 11.62 -33.66
N THR A 529 28.42 12.42 -32.78
CA THR A 529 28.07 13.82 -33.07
C THR A 529 28.11 14.64 -31.77
N PRO A 530 29.14 15.49 -31.56
CA PRO A 530 30.24 15.81 -32.48
C PRO A 530 31.20 14.64 -32.70
N GLU A 531 31.85 14.57 -33.87
CA GLU A 531 32.93 13.59 -34.09
C GLU A 531 34.14 13.90 -33.19
N LEU A 532 34.52 12.96 -32.33
CA LEU A 532 35.78 12.99 -31.59
C LEU A 532 36.84 12.11 -32.29
N SER A 533 38.10 12.31 -31.92
CA SER A 533 39.23 11.66 -32.59
C SER A 533 40.56 11.83 -31.88
N SER A 534 41.46 10.87 -32.09
CA SER A 534 42.88 10.96 -31.72
C SER A 534 43.79 10.65 -32.90
N ASN A 535 45.08 10.95 -32.73
CA ASN A 535 46.13 10.66 -33.71
C ASN A 535 47.23 9.83 -33.04
N ALA A 536 47.79 8.86 -33.77
CA ALA A 536 49.04 8.19 -33.41
C ALA A 536 50.09 8.35 -34.53
N THR A 537 51.36 8.28 -34.17
CA THR A 537 52.46 8.34 -35.14
C THR A 537 52.83 6.93 -35.58
N VAL A 538 52.97 6.70 -36.88
CA VAL A 538 53.55 5.48 -37.43
C VAL A 538 54.93 5.83 -37.96
N LYS A 539 55.95 5.17 -37.43
CA LYS A 539 57.32 5.27 -37.92
C LYS A 539 57.63 4.01 -38.73
N VAL A 540 57.73 4.15 -40.04
CA VAL A 540 58.22 3.07 -40.90
C VAL A 540 59.74 3.13 -40.93
N ILE A 541 60.37 2.03 -40.51
CA ILE A 541 61.81 1.81 -40.54
C ILE A 541 62.06 0.76 -41.62
N ILE A 542 62.83 1.12 -42.64
CA ILE A 542 63.15 0.21 -43.73
C ILE A 542 64.38 -0.60 -43.33
N VAL A 543 64.30 -1.91 -43.53
CA VAL A 543 65.33 -2.88 -43.15
C VAL A 543 66.05 -3.36 -44.39
N ASP A 544 67.26 -2.82 -44.55
CA ASP A 544 68.39 -3.26 -45.36
C ASP A 544 68.41 -4.77 -45.71
N GLN A 545 68.59 -5.09 -46.99
CA GLN A 545 68.95 -6.42 -47.49
C GLN A 545 70.21 -6.31 -48.35
N ASN A 546 70.97 -7.40 -48.46
CA ASN A 546 72.24 -7.43 -49.20
C ASN A 546 72.01 -7.50 -50.71
N ASP A 547 71.47 -6.42 -51.27
CA ASP A 547 71.00 -6.23 -52.65
C ASP A 547 72.12 -5.67 -53.55
N ASN A 548 73.00 -4.82 -53.01
CA ASN A 548 74.17 -4.31 -53.72
C ASN A 548 75.39 -5.21 -53.53
N ALA A 549 76.27 -5.23 -54.54
CA ALA A 549 77.50 -6.01 -54.52
C ALA A 549 78.73 -5.09 -54.39
N PRO A 550 79.73 -5.45 -53.58
CA PRO A 550 80.91 -4.62 -53.32
C PRO A 550 81.56 -4.02 -54.58
N LEU A 551 81.63 -2.69 -54.70
CA LEU A 551 82.24 -2.02 -55.85
C LEU A 551 83.72 -1.70 -55.60
N VAL A 552 84.63 -2.31 -56.38
CA VAL A 552 86.07 -2.01 -56.31
C VAL A 552 86.37 -0.65 -56.96
N LEU A 553 86.77 0.32 -56.14
CA LEU A 553 87.10 1.69 -56.54
C LEU A 553 88.58 1.88 -56.89
N ALA A 554 89.49 1.09 -56.29
CA ALA A 554 90.92 1.12 -56.58
C ALA A 554 91.59 -0.24 -56.30
N PRO A 555 92.70 -0.58 -56.99
CA PRO A 555 93.31 0.15 -58.10
C PRO A 555 92.53 0.06 -59.42
N LEU A 556 92.46 1.17 -60.16
CA LEU A 556 91.66 1.28 -61.40
C LEU A 556 92.37 0.62 -62.59
N GLY A 557 91.86 -0.53 -63.02
CA GLY A 557 92.37 -1.30 -64.15
C GLY A 557 91.74 -0.95 -65.50
N LYS A 558 92.53 -1.00 -66.58
CA LYS A 558 91.96 -1.06 -67.94
C LYS A 558 91.35 -2.45 -68.13
N ASN A 559 90.10 -2.52 -68.57
CA ASN A 559 89.32 -3.76 -68.72
C ASN A 559 89.29 -4.60 -67.42
N GLY A 560 89.16 -3.97 -66.25
CA GLY A 560 89.08 -4.66 -64.95
C GLY A 560 90.38 -5.27 -64.43
N THR A 561 91.49 -5.14 -65.16
CA THR A 561 92.83 -5.60 -64.72
C THR A 561 93.72 -4.41 -64.36
N ALA A 562 94.01 -4.23 -63.08
CA ALA A 562 95.01 -3.29 -62.61
C ALA A 562 96.42 -3.85 -62.81
N LYS A 563 97.41 -2.97 -63.02
CA LYS A 563 98.82 -3.36 -63.21
C LYS A 563 99.69 -2.66 -62.18
N GLU A 564 100.30 -3.43 -61.29
CA GLU A 564 101.03 -2.91 -60.14
C GLU A 564 102.53 -3.28 -60.20
N PRO A 565 103.46 -2.32 -60.08
CA PRO A 565 104.88 -2.58 -60.16
C PRO A 565 105.45 -3.10 -58.83
N LEU A 566 106.08 -4.28 -58.88
CA LEU A 566 106.83 -4.85 -57.75
C LEU A 566 108.34 -4.83 -58.06
N PRO A 567 109.16 -4.00 -57.37
CA PRO A 567 110.60 -4.07 -57.52
C PRO A 567 111.15 -5.42 -57.05
N ARG A 568 112.06 -6.03 -57.82
CA ARG A 568 112.66 -7.34 -57.47
C ARG A 568 113.50 -7.31 -56.19
N SER A 569 113.91 -6.12 -55.75
CA SER A 569 114.58 -5.86 -54.46
C SER A 569 113.61 -5.77 -53.26
N ALA A 570 112.31 -5.95 -53.45
CA ALA A 570 111.31 -5.84 -52.38
C ALA A 570 111.57 -6.82 -51.22
N GLU A 571 111.64 -6.25 -50.02
CA GLU A 571 111.67 -6.94 -48.73
C GLU A 571 110.31 -7.62 -48.43
N PRO A 572 110.26 -8.62 -47.54
CA PRO A 572 109.00 -9.15 -47.03
C PRO A 572 108.23 -8.06 -46.26
N GLY A 573 106.97 -7.82 -46.61
CA GLY A 573 106.12 -6.77 -46.04
C GLY A 573 106.00 -5.49 -46.86
N TYR A 574 106.75 -5.36 -47.96
CA TYR A 574 106.59 -4.31 -48.97
C TYR A 574 105.14 -4.22 -49.44
N LEU A 575 104.58 -3.00 -49.47
CA LEU A 575 103.22 -2.73 -49.94
C LEU A 575 103.22 -2.64 -51.47
N VAL A 576 102.47 -3.54 -52.11
CA VAL A 576 102.32 -3.60 -53.57
C VAL A 576 101.25 -2.60 -54.01
N THR A 577 100.07 -2.72 -53.42
CA THR A 577 98.93 -1.80 -53.60
C THR A 577 97.97 -1.96 -52.42
N ARG A 578 96.92 -1.13 -52.38
CA ARG A 578 95.79 -1.32 -51.47
C ARG A 578 94.51 -1.36 -52.29
N VAL A 579 93.81 -2.48 -52.24
CA VAL A 579 92.46 -2.59 -52.80
C VAL A 579 91.52 -1.78 -51.92
N VAL A 580 90.76 -0.88 -52.56
CA VAL A 580 89.72 -0.09 -51.91
C VAL A 580 88.43 -0.39 -52.65
N ALA A 581 87.44 -0.86 -51.91
CA ALA A 581 86.09 -1.03 -52.38
C ALA A 581 85.12 -0.26 -51.47
N MET A 582 83.90 -0.10 -51.93
CA MET A 582 82.78 0.52 -51.22
C MET A 582 81.52 -0.29 -51.51
N ASP A 583 80.65 -0.43 -50.50
CA ASP A 583 79.28 -0.89 -50.71
C ASP A 583 78.26 0.25 -50.61
N ALA A 584 77.03 -0.02 -51.03
CA ALA A 584 75.91 0.91 -50.91
C ALA A 584 75.08 0.67 -49.64
N ASP A 585 74.93 -0.60 -49.25
CA ASP A 585 74.21 -1.11 -48.07
C ASP A 585 74.83 -0.60 -46.74
N ASP A 586 74.32 -1.05 -45.58
CA ASP A 586 74.79 -0.65 -44.24
C ASP A 586 75.18 -1.87 -43.37
N GLY A 587 75.62 -1.62 -42.13
CA GLY A 587 75.86 -2.67 -41.12
C GLY A 587 76.84 -3.79 -41.52
N GLU A 588 76.35 -5.03 -41.57
CA GLU A 588 77.12 -6.21 -42.00
C GLU A 588 77.05 -6.47 -43.50
N ASN A 589 76.04 -5.90 -44.19
CA ASN A 589 75.91 -5.95 -45.65
C ASN A 589 76.97 -5.01 -46.29
N ALA A 590 77.20 -3.83 -45.69
CA ALA A 590 78.34 -2.96 -46.04
C ALA A 590 79.74 -3.53 -45.71
N ARG A 591 79.85 -4.69 -45.05
CA ARG A 591 81.07 -5.07 -44.32
C ARG A 591 82.09 -5.78 -45.19
N LEU A 592 82.86 -4.99 -45.91
CA LEU A 592 83.87 -5.50 -46.83
C LEU A 592 84.97 -6.30 -46.15
N SER A 593 85.30 -7.45 -46.74
CA SER A 593 86.47 -8.25 -46.43
C SER A 593 87.20 -8.69 -47.70
N TYR A 594 88.53 -8.70 -47.62
CA TYR A 594 89.43 -8.81 -48.77
C TYR A 594 90.21 -10.14 -48.73
N SER A 595 90.22 -10.89 -49.84
CA SER A 595 91.00 -12.13 -49.94
C SER A 595 91.63 -12.34 -51.33
N ILE A 596 92.70 -13.15 -51.40
CA ILE A 596 93.31 -13.53 -52.68
C ILE A 596 92.75 -14.90 -53.08
N GLN A 597 91.83 -14.93 -54.04
CA GLN A 597 91.20 -16.17 -54.49
C GLN A 597 92.16 -17.01 -55.35
N ARG A 598 92.95 -16.38 -56.25
CA ARG A 598 93.86 -17.07 -57.18
C ARG A 598 95.16 -16.28 -57.43
N GLY A 599 96.17 -16.95 -58.00
CA GLY A 599 97.42 -16.33 -58.46
C GLY A 599 98.57 -16.25 -57.46
N ASN A 600 98.33 -16.53 -56.17
CA ASN A 600 99.34 -16.41 -55.10
C ASN A 600 100.35 -17.56 -55.08
N GLU A 601 101.16 -17.71 -56.14
CA GLU A 601 102.20 -18.73 -56.27
C GLU A 601 103.07 -18.83 -55.01
N ASN A 602 103.15 -20.03 -54.41
CA ASN A 602 103.97 -20.33 -53.24
C ASN A 602 103.74 -19.43 -52.00
N GLY A 603 102.61 -18.72 -51.92
CA GLY A 603 102.37 -17.73 -50.86
C GLY A 603 103.35 -16.55 -50.93
N MET A 604 103.61 -16.05 -52.13
CA MET A 604 104.44 -14.87 -52.38
C MET A 604 103.85 -13.59 -51.74
N PHE A 605 102.53 -13.48 -51.72
CA PHE A 605 101.79 -12.33 -51.20
C PHE A 605 100.96 -12.69 -49.96
N ARG A 606 100.70 -11.68 -49.15
CA ARG A 606 99.70 -11.67 -48.08
C ARG A 606 98.75 -10.49 -48.30
N MET A 607 97.50 -10.66 -47.91
CA MET A 607 96.50 -9.60 -47.92
C MET A 607 96.02 -9.39 -46.50
N ASP A 608 95.87 -8.14 -46.09
CA ASP A 608 95.13 -7.82 -44.87
C ASP A 608 93.63 -7.82 -45.16
N TRP A 609 92.88 -8.62 -44.40
CA TRP A 609 91.47 -8.90 -44.70
C TRP A 609 90.51 -7.76 -44.39
N ARG A 610 90.95 -6.72 -43.66
CA ARG A 610 90.14 -5.53 -43.32
C ARG A 610 90.49 -4.31 -44.17
N THR A 611 91.76 -4.16 -44.52
CA THR A 611 92.29 -2.93 -45.13
C THR A 611 92.61 -3.07 -46.62
N GLY A 612 92.51 -4.28 -47.19
CA GLY A 612 92.79 -4.53 -48.61
C GLY A 612 94.26 -4.36 -49.00
N GLU A 613 95.17 -4.21 -48.03
CA GLU A 613 96.60 -4.04 -48.29
C GLU A 613 97.21 -5.34 -48.83
N LEU A 614 97.61 -5.32 -50.11
CA LEU A 614 98.39 -6.38 -50.75
C LEU A 614 99.87 -6.15 -50.45
N ARG A 615 100.48 -7.02 -49.63
CA ARG A 615 101.90 -6.95 -49.27
C ARG A 615 102.65 -8.20 -49.71
N THR A 616 103.95 -8.08 -49.95
CA THR A 616 104.81 -9.27 -50.06
C THR A 616 104.81 -10.03 -48.73
N ALA A 617 104.79 -11.36 -48.81
CA ALA A 617 105.03 -12.25 -47.68
C ALA A 617 106.46 -12.84 -47.71
N ARG A 618 107.11 -12.83 -48.88
CA ARG A 618 108.44 -13.40 -49.15
C ARG A 618 109.22 -12.47 -50.08
N ARG A 619 110.56 -12.61 -50.14
CA ARG A 619 111.38 -11.95 -51.18
C ARG A 619 111.18 -12.65 -52.53
N VAL A 620 111.25 -11.90 -53.64
CA VAL A 620 111.17 -12.48 -54.99
C VAL A 620 112.33 -13.45 -55.22
N SER A 621 112.05 -14.64 -55.77
CA SER A 621 113.10 -15.63 -56.07
C SER A 621 114.03 -15.13 -57.16
N VAL A 622 115.34 -15.14 -56.89
CA VAL A 622 116.41 -14.76 -57.84
C VAL A 622 116.38 -15.60 -59.12
N LYS A 623 115.76 -16.80 -59.08
CA LYS A 623 115.60 -17.71 -60.23
C LYS A 623 114.33 -17.46 -61.06
N ARG A 624 113.43 -16.54 -60.69
CA ARG A 624 112.17 -16.29 -61.42
C ARG A 624 112.40 -15.29 -62.55
N ASP A 625 111.84 -15.58 -63.73
CA ASP A 625 111.92 -14.76 -64.94
C ASP A 625 111.21 -13.40 -64.71
N PRO A 626 111.84 -12.24 -65.01
CA PRO A 626 111.17 -10.94 -64.94
C PRO A 626 109.93 -10.83 -65.85
N HIS A 627 109.81 -11.61 -66.92
CA HIS A 627 108.63 -11.61 -67.79
C HIS A 627 107.44 -12.35 -67.17
N GLN A 628 107.67 -13.26 -66.21
CA GLN A 628 106.62 -13.98 -65.53
C GLN A 628 105.94 -13.06 -64.50
N GLN A 629 104.76 -12.57 -64.82
CA GLN A 629 103.95 -11.73 -63.93
C GLN A 629 103.28 -12.59 -62.83
N TYR A 630 102.62 -11.96 -61.87
CA TYR A 630 101.64 -12.64 -61.02
C TYR A 630 100.26 -12.06 -61.33
N ASP A 631 99.35 -12.87 -61.85
CA ASP A 631 97.96 -12.49 -62.09
C ASP A 631 97.12 -12.87 -60.87
N LEU A 632 96.93 -11.92 -59.95
CA LEU A 632 96.21 -12.14 -58.70
C LEU A 632 94.73 -11.84 -58.89
N LEU A 633 93.87 -12.85 -58.71
CA LEU A 633 92.43 -12.61 -58.59
C LEU A 633 92.11 -12.31 -57.14
N ILE A 634 91.75 -11.06 -56.87
CA ILE A 634 91.35 -10.58 -55.55
C ILE A 634 89.83 -10.62 -55.48
N GLU A 635 89.30 -11.12 -54.38
CA GLU A 635 87.88 -11.19 -54.06
C GLU A 635 87.59 -10.21 -52.92
N VAL A 636 86.66 -9.28 -53.17
CA VAL A 636 86.03 -8.46 -52.14
C VAL A 636 84.63 -9.01 -51.93
N ARG A 637 84.29 -9.30 -50.68
CA ARG A 637 82.98 -9.81 -50.28
C ARG A 637 82.46 -9.06 -49.07
N ASP A 638 81.15 -8.90 -48.98
CA ASP A 638 80.46 -8.46 -47.77
C ASP A 638 80.39 -9.59 -46.70
N HIS A 639 79.60 -9.36 -45.64
CA HIS A 639 79.22 -10.35 -44.64
C HIS A 639 77.69 -10.50 -44.51
N GLY A 640 76.92 -10.04 -45.50
CA GLY A 640 75.46 -10.14 -45.50
C GLY A 640 74.95 -11.54 -45.85
N GLN A 641 73.62 -11.66 -46.06
CA GLN A 641 72.97 -12.94 -46.36
C GLN A 641 71.87 -12.77 -47.42
N PRO A 642 72.02 -13.35 -48.63
CA PRO A 642 73.19 -14.07 -49.13
C PRO A 642 74.39 -13.12 -49.33
N PRO A 643 75.63 -13.54 -49.02
CA PRO A 643 76.78 -12.66 -49.20
C PRO A 643 77.12 -12.51 -50.67
N LEU A 644 77.26 -11.26 -51.12
CA LEU A 644 77.68 -10.90 -52.46
C LEU A 644 79.20 -10.63 -52.51
N SER A 645 79.72 -10.55 -53.72
CA SER A 645 81.15 -10.34 -53.94
C SER A 645 81.44 -9.81 -55.33
N SER A 646 82.56 -9.10 -55.44
CA SER A 646 83.17 -8.73 -56.70
C SER A 646 84.64 -9.17 -56.75
N SER A 647 85.16 -9.27 -57.97
CA SER A 647 86.54 -9.71 -58.18
C SER A 647 87.32 -8.70 -59.02
N ALA A 648 88.54 -8.40 -58.59
CA ALA A 648 89.48 -7.53 -59.30
C ALA A 648 90.78 -8.28 -59.62
N SER A 649 91.20 -8.25 -60.89
CA SER A 649 92.50 -8.79 -61.29
C SER A 649 93.59 -7.75 -61.04
N VAL A 650 94.56 -8.09 -60.19
CA VAL A 650 95.77 -7.29 -59.94
C VAL A 650 96.97 -8.03 -60.51
N LEU A 651 97.40 -7.58 -61.68
CA LEU A 651 98.54 -8.12 -62.41
C LEU A 651 99.82 -7.44 -61.93
N VAL A 652 100.55 -8.13 -61.04
CA VAL A 652 101.79 -7.64 -60.44
C VAL A 652 102.96 -7.89 -61.41
N VAL A 653 103.59 -6.80 -61.85
CA VAL A 653 104.70 -6.80 -62.82
C VAL A 653 106.02 -6.64 -62.09
N LEU A 654 106.97 -7.55 -62.33
CA LEU A 654 108.31 -7.44 -61.76
C LEU A 654 109.12 -6.36 -62.48
N VAL A 655 109.77 -5.48 -61.71
CA VAL A 655 110.62 -4.39 -62.24
C VAL A 655 112.02 -4.47 -61.61
N ASP A 656 113.07 -4.33 -62.42
CA ASP A 656 114.45 -4.44 -61.93
C ASP A 656 114.92 -3.25 -61.07
N SER A 657 114.31 -2.07 -61.23
CA SER A 657 114.49 -0.91 -60.35
C SER A 657 113.27 0.01 -60.36
N VAL A 658 112.99 0.70 -59.25
CA VAL A 658 111.97 1.76 -59.22
C VAL A 658 112.58 3.00 -59.88
N ALA A 659 112.10 3.34 -61.08
CA ALA A 659 112.50 4.57 -61.75
C ALA A 659 111.76 5.77 -61.13
N GLU A 660 112.44 6.53 -60.28
CA GLU A 660 112.06 7.92 -59.98
C GLU A 660 112.21 8.76 -61.27
N GLY A 661 111.19 8.71 -62.12
CA GLY A 661 111.29 9.02 -63.55
C GLY A 661 110.19 9.96 -64.05
N ARG A 662 110.32 11.23 -63.67
CA ARG A 662 109.61 12.41 -64.21
C ARG A 662 108.96 12.19 -65.59
N GLY A 663 107.64 12.42 -65.68
CA GLY A 663 106.95 12.52 -66.96
C GLY A 663 107.44 13.72 -67.79
N GLY A 664 108.29 13.45 -68.78
CA GLY A 664 108.57 14.38 -69.88
C GLY A 664 107.49 14.23 -70.96
N GLY A 665 106.71 15.29 -71.21
CA GLY A 665 105.59 15.23 -72.14
C GLY A 665 105.96 15.53 -73.60
N GLU A 666 105.22 14.94 -74.53
CA GLU A 666 105.11 15.43 -75.92
C GLU A 666 103.83 16.27 -76.12
N LYS A 667 103.79 17.02 -77.21
CA LYS A 667 102.90 18.18 -77.39
C LYS A 667 101.56 17.79 -78.04
N GLY A 668 100.43 18.29 -77.52
CA GLY A 668 99.09 17.99 -78.05
C GLY A 668 98.07 19.15 -78.12
N GLY A 669 98.24 20.23 -77.35
CA GLY A 669 97.44 21.46 -77.46
C GLY A 669 96.13 21.50 -76.66
N THR A 670 96.05 22.41 -75.69
CA THR A 670 94.81 22.85 -75.02
C THR A 670 94.82 24.36 -74.80
N SER A 671 93.63 24.94 -74.61
CA SER A 671 93.40 26.37 -74.43
C SER A 671 93.42 26.83 -72.95
N LYS A 672 93.33 28.14 -72.72
CA LYS A 672 93.54 28.83 -71.44
C LYS A 672 92.56 28.44 -70.30
N ALA A 673 93.11 28.10 -69.13
CA ALA A 673 92.69 28.54 -67.77
C ALA A 673 93.80 28.07 -66.80
N LYS A 674 94.61 28.92 -66.14
CA LYS A 674 94.39 29.99 -65.14
C LYS A 674 94.09 29.44 -63.73
N ASP A 675 94.78 30.01 -62.75
CA ASP A 675 95.07 29.47 -61.42
C ASP A 675 93.86 29.36 -60.48
N SER A 676 93.81 28.28 -59.68
CA SER A 676 92.69 27.97 -58.77
C SER A 676 93.08 27.29 -57.44
N THR A 677 94.36 27.31 -57.05
CA THR A 677 94.88 26.61 -55.85
C THR A 677 94.95 27.45 -54.58
N LEU A 678 94.71 28.76 -54.65
CA LEU A 678 94.69 29.67 -53.49
C LEU A 678 93.29 29.98 -52.95
N ASP A 679 92.23 29.59 -53.68
CA ASP A 679 90.85 29.93 -53.34
C ASP A 679 90.24 28.96 -52.31
N LEU A 680 90.54 27.66 -52.45
CA LEU A 680 89.93 26.60 -51.62
C LEU A 680 90.25 26.74 -50.13
N THR A 681 91.47 27.16 -49.78
CA THR A 681 91.88 27.40 -48.38
C THR A 681 91.24 28.66 -47.80
N LEU A 682 91.04 29.70 -48.62
CA LEU A 682 90.32 30.91 -48.21
C LEU A 682 88.84 30.61 -47.96
N ILE A 683 88.20 29.87 -48.86
CA ILE A 683 86.80 29.43 -48.74
C ILE A 683 86.60 28.57 -47.48
N LEU A 684 87.52 27.64 -47.18
CA LEU A 684 87.44 26.81 -45.97
C LEU A 684 87.51 27.64 -44.67
N ILE A 685 88.38 28.66 -44.63
CA ILE A 685 88.51 29.57 -43.48
C ILE A 685 87.24 30.44 -43.33
N ILE A 686 86.68 30.93 -44.43
CA ILE A 686 85.43 31.70 -44.44
C ILE A 686 84.25 30.83 -43.95
N ALA A 687 84.18 29.56 -44.37
CA ALA A 687 83.15 28.61 -43.94
C ALA A 687 83.25 28.26 -42.44
N LEU A 688 84.46 28.00 -41.93
CA LEU A 688 84.67 27.77 -40.49
C LEU A 688 84.35 29.03 -39.66
N GLY A 689 84.69 30.21 -40.17
CA GLY A 689 84.34 31.49 -39.55
C GLY A 689 82.83 31.74 -39.51
N SER A 690 82.10 31.47 -40.60
CA SER A 690 80.66 31.72 -40.67
C SER A 690 79.86 30.75 -39.79
N VAL A 691 80.20 29.46 -39.77
CA VAL A 691 79.59 28.47 -38.86
C VAL A 691 79.82 28.85 -37.40
N SER A 692 81.05 29.27 -37.05
CA SER A 692 81.37 29.73 -35.69
C SER A 692 80.57 30.97 -35.28
N PHE A 693 80.37 31.92 -36.21
CA PHE A 693 79.59 33.13 -35.97
C PHE A 693 78.08 32.84 -35.82
N ILE A 694 77.54 31.94 -36.64
CA ILE A 694 76.14 31.48 -36.55
C ILE A 694 75.89 30.76 -35.22
N PHE A 695 76.79 29.86 -34.80
CA PHE A 695 76.71 29.19 -33.50
C PHE A 695 76.71 30.19 -32.33
N LEU A 696 77.57 31.21 -32.39
CA LEU A 696 77.63 32.27 -31.38
C LEU A 696 76.34 33.11 -31.35
N LEU A 697 75.74 33.43 -32.51
CA LEU A 697 74.43 34.09 -32.59
C LEU A 697 73.30 33.22 -32.00
N VAL A 698 73.27 31.92 -32.29
CA VAL A 698 72.29 30.99 -31.70
C VAL A 698 72.43 30.94 -30.18
N MET A 699 73.66 30.89 -29.65
CA MET A 699 73.92 30.94 -28.21
C MET A 699 73.48 32.27 -27.58
N ILE A 700 73.63 33.41 -28.26
CA ILE A 700 73.08 34.70 -27.80
C ILE A 700 71.55 34.68 -27.80
N VAL A 701 70.90 34.16 -28.83
CA VAL A 701 69.43 34.07 -28.91
C VAL A 701 68.87 33.16 -27.81
N LEU A 702 69.51 32.02 -27.55
CA LEU A 702 69.17 31.13 -26.44
C LEU A 702 69.36 31.80 -25.08
N ALA A 703 70.47 32.52 -24.85
CA ALA A 703 70.70 33.28 -23.63
C ALA A 703 69.64 34.39 -23.43
N VAL A 704 69.22 35.08 -24.49
CA VAL A 704 68.18 36.12 -24.45
C VAL A 704 66.78 35.54 -24.19
N ARG A 705 66.45 34.34 -24.72
CA ARG A 705 65.24 33.61 -24.31
C ARG A 705 65.31 33.22 -22.83
N CYS A 706 66.38 32.56 -22.40
CA CYS A 706 66.59 32.16 -21.00
C CYS A 706 66.59 33.32 -19.99
N GLN A 707 66.86 34.56 -20.41
CA GLN A 707 66.71 35.76 -19.58
C GLN A 707 65.29 36.36 -19.60
N LYS A 708 64.51 36.18 -20.68
CA LYS A 708 63.10 36.59 -20.74
C LYS A 708 62.18 35.63 -20.00
N ASP A 709 62.39 34.33 -20.16
CA ASP A 709 61.54 33.29 -19.57
C ASP A 709 61.64 33.29 -18.02
N LYS A 710 62.77 33.74 -17.47
CA LYS A 710 62.97 33.99 -16.03
C LYS A 710 62.16 35.16 -15.45
N LYS A 711 61.25 35.76 -16.22
CA LYS A 711 60.34 36.82 -15.74
C LYS A 711 58.86 36.55 -15.96
N LEU A 712 58.48 35.39 -16.51
CA LEU A 712 57.08 35.03 -16.75
C LEU A 712 56.79 33.51 -16.66
N ASN A 713 57.26 32.85 -15.60
CA ASN A 713 56.66 31.61 -15.08
C ASN A 713 57.16 31.28 -13.65
N ILE A 714 56.48 31.84 -12.65
CA ILE A 714 56.43 31.30 -11.28
C ILE A 714 54.95 31.19 -10.87
N TYR A 715 54.23 30.26 -11.51
CA TYR A 715 52.95 29.68 -11.06
C TYR A 715 52.69 28.41 -11.87
N THR A 716 52.33 27.30 -11.20
CA THR A 716 51.77 26.04 -11.74
C THR A 716 52.58 25.27 -12.82
N CYS A 717 52.74 23.94 -12.80
CA CYS A 717 52.42 22.88 -11.84
C CYS A 717 53.53 21.80 -11.95
N LEU A 718 54.00 21.19 -10.86
CA LEU A 718 53.45 19.95 -10.28
C LEU A 718 53.26 18.81 -11.31
N THR A 719 54.20 17.87 -11.32
CA THR A 719 54.05 16.51 -11.84
C THR A 719 53.75 15.54 -10.69
N SER A 720 53.24 14.35 -11.03
CA SER A 720 53.04 13.23 -10.11
C SER A 720 54.31 12.85 -9.33
N ASP A 721 54.18 12.46 -8.06
CA ASP A 721 54.37 11.04 -7.68
C ASP A 721 54.02 10.72 -6.22
N CYS A 722 53.81 9.42 -5.97
CA CYS A 722 53.24 8.85 -4.75
C CYS A 722 54.17 8.95 -3.53
N CYS A 723 53.59 9.09 -2.31
CA CYS A 723 53.73 8.05 -1.27
C CYS A 723 52.91 8.30 0.01
N PHE A 724 52.64 7.19 0.69
CA PHE A 724 52.05 6.97 2.02
C PHE A 724 52.26 8.05 3.11
N GLY A 725 51.18 8.30 3.88
CA GLY A 725 51.22 8.03 5.33
C GLY A 725 51.11 9.20 6.33
N CYS A 726 50.13 9.08 7.23
CA CYS A 726 50.06 9.68 8.58
C CYS A 726 50.28 11.21 8.77
N SER A 727 49.14 11.92 8.79
CA SER A 727 48.77 12.97 9.75
C SER A 727 49.74 13.34 10.91
N SER A 728 50.00 14.65 11.11
CA SER A 728 49.89 15.27 12.44
C SER A 728 49.81 16.81 12.46
N CYS A 729 48.88 17.33 13.27
CA CYS A 729 48.89 18.60 14.04
C CYS A 729 49.24 19.99 13.45
N CYS A 730 48.25 20.91 13.63
CA CYS A 730 48.38 22.27 14.20
C CYS A 730 48.98 23.43 13.36
N SER A 731 48.68 24.72 13.63
CA SER A 731 47.48 25.35 14.25
C SER A 731 47.52 26.90 14.18
N ARG A 732 46.34 27.56 14.15
CA ARG A 732 46.02 28.91 14.70
C ARG A 732 46.81 30.18 14.28
N GLN A 733 46.03 31.19 13.86
CA GLN A 733 46.08 32.64 14.26
C GLN A 733 47.35 33.48 13.93
N GLY A 734 47.27 34.79 13.61
CA GLY A 734 46.13 35.66 13.31
C GLY A 734 46.35 37.17 13.61
N ARG A 735 45.47 38.03 13.06
CA ARG A 735 45.20 39.46 13.40
C ARG A 735 46.20 40.60 13.04
N ALA A 736 45.61 41.64 12.39
CA ALA A 736 45.71 43.09 12.71
C ALA A 736 46.99 43.89 12.32
N ARG A 737 46.98 45.24 12.12
CA ARG A 737 45.91 46.27 11.91
C ARG A 737 46.50 47.63 11.41
N LYS A 738 45.88 48.25 10.38
CA LYS A 738 45.77 49.72 10.12
C LYS A 738 47.13 50.47 9.81
N LYS A 739 47.21 51.75 9.38
CA LYS A 739 46.30 52.93 9.51
C LYS A 739 46.69 54.15 8.60
N LYS A 740 45.76 54.69 7.77
CA LYS A 740 45.66 56.09 7.23
C LYS A 740 46.81 56.65 6.32
N LEU A 741 46.67 57.64 5.41
CA LEU A 741 45.58 58.46 4.79
C LEU A 741 45.96 58.66 3.27
N SER A 742 45.55 59.58 2.36
CA SER A 742 44.72 60.82 2.19
C SER A 742 44.30 60.86 0.69
N LYS A 743 43.15 61.39 0.21
CA LYS A 743 42.50 62.74 0.18
C LYS A 743 43.30 63.85 -0.53
N SER A 744 42.76 64.59 -1.52
CA SER A 744 41.34 64.75 -1.96
C SER A 744 41.16 64.88 -3.48
N ASP A 745 39.94 64.71 -4.03
CA ASP A 745 38.74 64.00 -3.48
C ASP A 745 38.24 62.96 -4.52
N ILE A 746 37.11 62.94 -5.25
CA ILE A 746 35.80 63.62 -5.32
C ILE A 746 34.82 62.53 -5.85
N MET A 747 33.74 62.11 -5.18
CA MET A 747 32.49 62.79 -4.80
C MET A 747 31.68 63.22 -6.04
N LEU A 748 30.44 62.75 -6.30
CA LEU A 748 29.44 62.04 -5.46
C LEU A 748 28.60 61.03 -6.28
N VAL A 749 27.80 60.10 -5.69
CA VAL A 749 27.94 59.18 -4.53
C VAL A 749 26.64 58.34 -4.39
N GLN A 750 26.72 57.12 -3.87
CA GLN A 750 25.56 56.24 -3.57
C GLN A 750 25.05 56.41 -2.12
N SER A 751 23.76 56.17 -1.85
CA SER A 751 23.18 55.74 -0.55
C SER A 751 21.77 55.17 -0.80
N ALA A 752 21.24 54.07 -0.25
CA ALA A 752 21.54 53.18 0.89
C ALA A 752 20.81 53.47 2.23
N VAL A 753 20.50 52.38 2.96
CA VAL A 753 20.04 52.25 4.37
C VAL A 753 18.52 52.17 4.67
N ASN A 754 18.07 50.91 4.93
CA ASN A 754 17.27 50.33 6.03
C ASN A 754 16.12 51.07 6.79
N VAL A 755 15.22 50.21 7.32
CA VAL A 755 14.43 50.28 8.59
C VAL A 755 12.91 50.58 8.49
N SER A 756 12.12 49.55 8.83
CA SER A 756 10.73 49.46 9.38
C SER A 756 9.64 50.49 9.02
N GLY A 757 8.43 49.98 8.75
CA GLY A 757 7.18 50.73 8.91
C GLY A 757 5.94 49.93 8.49
N ALA A 758 4.86 49.99 9.27
CA ALA A 758 3.54 49.53 8.85
C ALA A 758 2.78 50.67 8.16
N GLY A 759 1.91 50.37 7.19
CA GLY A 759 1.14 51.42 6.48
C GLY A 759 0.13 50.87 5.47
N THR A 760 -1.15 51.01 5.80
CA THR A 760 -2.32 50.57 5.02
C THR A 760 -2.67 51.46 3.80
N ALA A 761 -3.24 50.80 2.78
CA ALA A 761 -4.40 51.24 1.95
C ALA A 761 -4.27 52.30 0.82
N GLN A 762 -4.67 51.85 -0.39
CA GLN A 762 -5.45 52.58 -1.44
C GLN A 762 -4.71 53.77 -2.14
N VAL A 763 -5.15 54.41 -3.25
CA VAL A 763 -6.46 54.55 -3.96
C VAL A 763 -6.23 54.53 -5.52
N PRO A 764 -6.99 55.25 -6.39
CA PRO A 764 -7.97 54.80 -7.42
C PRO A 764 -7.36 54.29 -8.78
N VAL A 765 -8.02 53.59 -9.71
CA VAL A 765 -9.24 53.84 -10.55
C VAL A 765 -9.15 55.05 -11.49
N GLU A 766 -9.17 54.85 -12.83
CA GLU A 766 -10.20 55.34 -13.79
C GLU A 766 -10.03 54.72 -15.21
N GLU A 767 -10.92 55.03 -16.17
CA GLU A 767 -11.15 54.30 -17.44
C GLU A 767 -10.80 55.05 -18.76
N SER A 768 -10.84 54.30 -19.87
CA SER A 768 -11.43 54.66 -21.20
C SER A 768 -10.52 55.04 -22.40
N GLY A 769 -10.99 54.67 -23.62
CA GLY A 769 -10.53 55.16 -24.94
C GLY A 769 -9.18 54.60 -25.47
N SER A 770 -9.03 53.70 -26.46
CA SER A 770 -9.82 53.13 -27.58
C SER A 770 -9.51 53.70 -28.98
N PHE A 771 -9.14 52.80 -29.91
CA PHE A 771 -8.78 52.95 -31.35
C PHE A 771 -7.62 53.88 -31.76
N GLY A 772 -6.74 53.50 -32.69
CA GLY A 772 -6.56 52.19 -33.35
C GLY A 772 -5.65 52.23 -34.60
N SER A 773 -5.31 51.05 -35.14
CA SER A 773 -4.67 50.88 -36.46
C SER A 773 -4.99 49.49 -37.06
N HIS A 774 -4.76 49.28 -38.36
CA HIS A 774 -5.36 48.19 -39.16
C HIS A 774 -4.39 47.09 -39.62
N HIS A 775 -4.87 45.84 -39.59
CA HIS A 775 -4.50 44.69 -40.43
C HIS A 775 -3.08 44.07 -40.26
N GLN A 776 -2.86 42.75 -40.49
CA GLN A 776 -3.78 41.71 -41.01
C GLN A 776 -3.43 40.29 -40.49
N ASN A 777 -4.49 39.53 -40.12
CA ASN A 777 -4.70 38.07 -40.27
C ASN A 777 -3.67 37.02 -39.75
N GLN A 778 -4.09 35.85 -39.24
CA GLN A 778 -5.41 35.39 -38.74
C GLN A 778 -5.25 34.12 -37.89
N ASN A 779 -5.97 34.02 -36.78
CA ASN A 779 -6.24 32.76 -36.07
C ASN A 779 -7.71 32.38 -36.25
N TYR A 780 -8.04 31.08 -36.21
CA TYR A 780 -9.41 30.59 -36.28
C TYR A 780 -9.97 30.27 -34.89
N CYS A 781 -11.21 30.71 -34.64
CA CYS A 781 -11.97 30.33 -33.45
C CYS A 781 -12.92 29.16 -33.77
N TYR A 782 -13.21 28.34 -32.77
CA TYR A 782 -14.36 27.44 -32.79
C TYR A 782 -15.51 28.04 -31.96
N GLN A 783 -16.75 27.85 -32.44
CA GLN A 783 -17.96 28.39 -31.82
C GLN A 783 -18.72 27.27 -31.10
N VAL A 784 -19.03 27.49 -29.82
CA VAL A 784 -19.85 26.58 -29.01
C VAL A 784 -21.31 27.02 -29.08
N CYS A 785 -22.19 26.11 -29.51
CA CYS A 785 -23.65 26.31 -29.44
C CYS A 785 -24.22 25.39 -28.36
N LEU A 786 -24.77 25.98 -27.30
CA LEU A 786 -25.50 25.25 -26.26
C LEU A 786 -27.00 25.18 -26.63
N THR A 787 -27.57 23.98 -26.61
CA THR A 787 -29.03 23.78 -26.62
C THR A 787 -29.54 23.58 -25.18
N PRO A 788 -30.68 24.17 -24.79
CA PRO A 788 -31.13 24.19 -23.40
C PRO A 788 -31.84 22.90 -22.96
N GLU A 789 -31.36 21.71 -23.35
CA GLU A 789 -32.04 20.44 -23.07
C GLU A 789 -31.09 19.23 -22.96
N SER A 790 -30.08 19.32 -22.08
CA SER A 790 -29.26 18.16 -21.65
C SER A 790 -28.72 18.33 -20.24
N ALA A 791 -29.59 18.08 -19.26
CA ALA A 791 -29.25 18.08 -17.84
C ALA A 791 -29.67 16.76 -17.17
N LYS A 792 -29.01 15.66 -17.55
CA LYS A 792 -28.97 14.36 -16.83
C LYS A 792 -27.97 13.38 -17.49
N THR A 793 -27.54 12.40 -16.69
CA THR A 793 -26.64 11.26 -16.97
C THR A 793 -25.17 11.59 -17.25
N ASP A 794 -24.33 11.31 -16.25
CA ASP A 794 -22.89 11.12 -16.39
C ASP A 794 -22.57 9.77 -17.07
N LEU A 795 -21.65 9.79 -18.06
CA LEU A 795 -20.72 8.72 -18.47
C LEU A 795 -20.14 9.07 -19.85
N MET A 796 -18.84 9.31 -19.94
CA MET A 796 -18.12 9.43 -21.22
C MET A 796 -17.22 8.21 -21.45
N PHE A 797 -17.41 7.51 -22.56
CA PHE A 797 -16.46 6.52 -23.05
C PHE A 797 -15.60 7.12 -24.16
N LEU A 798 -14.28 7.14 -23.96
CA LEU A 798 -13.31 7.45 -25.01
C LEU A 798 -12.72 6.15 -25.56
N LYS A 799 -12.59 6.07 -26.89
CA LYS A 799 -11.93 4.96 -27.59
C LYS A 799 -11.01 5.53 -28.68
N PRO A 800 -9.72 5.15 -28.74
CA PRO A 800 -8.77 5.77 -29.67
C PRO A 800 -8.95 5.28 -31.11
N CYS A 801 -8.69 6.16 -32.07
CA CYS A 801 -8.57 5.84 -33.49
C CYS A 801 -7.17 6.22 -34.00
N SER A 802 -6.52 5.30 -34.71
CA SER A 802 -5.21 5.52 -35.35
C SER A 802 -5.33 6.34 -36.65
N PRO A 803 -4.28 7.07 -37.07
CA PRO A 803 -4.32 7.89 -38.28
C PRO A 803 -4.29 7.05 -39.57
N SER A 804 -4.85 7.64 -40.64
CA SER A 804 -4.94 7.06 -41.98
C SER A 804 -3.71 7.37 -42.86
N ARG A 805 -3.61 6.70 -44.02
CA ARG A 805 -2.72 7.08 -45.11
C ARG A 805 -3.44 6.97 -46.47
N SER A 806 -3.11 7.90 -47.37
CA SER A 806 -3.54 7.96 -48.78
C SER A 806 -2.92 6.81 -49.61
N THR A 807 -3.33 6.54 -50.86
CA THR A 807 -4.11 7.30 -51.86
C THR A 807 -5.43 6.55 -52.27
N ASP A 808 -6.19 6.78 -53.35
CA ASP A 808 -6.00 7.56 -54.59
C ASP A 808 -7.34 7.99 -55.26
N THR A 809 -7.27 8.67 -56.41
CA THR A 809 -8.42 9.18 -57.19
C THR A 809 -8.91 8.21 -58.29
N ASP A 810 -10.23 8.16 -58.55
CA ASP A 810 -10.71 8.34 -59.94
C ASP A 810 -12.21 8.73 -60.07
N HIS A 811 -12.67 8.93 -61.32
CA HIS A 811 -13.79 9.79 -61.72
C HIS A 811 -15.26 9.34 -61.46
N ASN A 812 -16.06 10.38 -61.17
CA ASN A 812 -17.50 10.66 -61.39
C ASN A 812 -18.03 10.27 -62.82
N PRO A 813 -19.35 10.39 -63.20
CA PRO A 813 -20.54 10.86 -62.45
C PRO A 813 -21.90 10.11 -62.74
N CYS A 814 -23.01 10.66 -62.19
CA CYS A 814 -24.43 10.51 -62.59
C CYS A 814 -25.16 9.17 -62.30
N GLY A 815 -26.42 9.15 -61.83
CA GLY A 815 -27.30 10.22 -61.31
C GLY A 815 -28.77 9.77 -61.12
N ALA A 816 -29.56 10.59 -60.39
CA ALA A 816 -30.98 10.99 -60.63
C ALA A 816 -32.08 9.92 -60.95
N ILE A 817 -33.38 9.99 -60.53
CA ILE A 817 -34.15 10.99 -59.74
C ILE A 817 -35.55 10.42 -59.30
N VAL A 818 -36.08 10.85 -58.13
CA VAL A 818 -37.52 11.05 -57.74
C VAL A 818 -38.59 9.91 -57.73
N THR A 819 -39.02 9.56 -56.50
CA THR A 819 -40.37 9.22 -55.92
C THR A 819 -41.53 8.53 -56.69
N GLY A 820 -42.25 7.61 -55.99
CA GLY A 820 -43.66 7.24 -56.27
C GLY A 820 -44.23 6.11 -55.37
N TYR A 821 -45.54 6.09 -55.11
CA TYR A 821 -46.29 5.03 -54.37
C TYR A 821 -47.05 4.11 -55.39
N THR A 822 -47.83 3.05 -55.09
CA THR A 822 -48.52 2.46 -53.90
C THR A 822 -48.78 0.94 -54.23
N ASP A 823 -49.46 0.00 -53.53
CA ASP A 823 -50.25 -0.12 -52.27
C ASP A 823 -50.42 -1.62 -51.83
N GLN A 824 -51.16 -1.87 -50.72
CA GLN A 824 -52.04 -3.02 -50.41
C GLN A 824 -51.53 -4.48 -50.23
N GLN A 825 -51.53 -4.94 -48.96
CA GLN A 825 -52.40 -5.99 -48.31
C GLN A 825 -52.78 -7.33 -49.00
N PRO A 826 -53.28 -8.40 -48.31
CA PRO A 826 -53.99 -8.52 -46.99
C PRO A 826 -53.18 -9.23 -45.86
N ASP A 827 -53.40 -9.01 -44.54
CA ASP A 827 -54.48 -9.42 -43.59
C ASP A 827 -54.54 -10.97 -43.30
N ILE A 828 -54.74 -11.51 -42.07
CA ILE A 828 -55.66 -11.09 -40.97
C ILE A 828 -55.34 -11.74 -39.57
N ILE A 829 -55.46 -10.96 -38.46
CA ILE A 829 -56.02 -11.25 -37.09
C ILE A 829 -55.49 -12.40 -36.14
N SER A 830 -54.78 -11.99 -35.06
CA SER A 830 -55.08 -12.14 -33.59
C SER A 830 -54.76 -13.39 -32.69
N ASN A 831 -54.27 -13.05 -31.47
CA ASN A 831 -54.39 -13.64 -30.11
C ASN A 831 -54.10 -15.14 -29.76
N GLY A 832 -53.35 -15.33 -28.66
CA GLY A 832 -53.95 -16.00 -27.47
C GLY A 832 -53.22 -17.13 -26.71
N SER A 833 -52.37 -16.76 -25.73
CA SER A 833 -52.34 -17.31 -24.34
C SER A 833 -52.13 -18.82 -23.99
N ILE A 834 -51.13 -19.05 -23.10
CA ILE A 834 -51.20 -19.82 -21.81
C ILE A 834 -50.98 -21.36 -21.77
N LEU A 835 -50.01 -21.78 -20.91
CA LEU A 835 -49.77 -23.11 -20.27
C LEU A 835 -49.46 -24.33 -21.19
N SER A 836 -48.78 -25.41 -20.78
CA SER A 836 -48.07 -25.80 -19.53
C SER A 836 -47.17 -27.03 -19.74
N ASN A 837 -46.11 -27.19 -18.94
CA ASN A 837 -45.44 -28.47 -18.57
C ASN A 837 -44.78 -29.30 -19.72
N GLU A 838 -43.87 -30.27 -19.52
CA GLU A 838 -43.04 -30.69 -18.37
C GLU A 838 -41.77 -31.44 -18.86
N THR A 839 -40.85 -31.75 -17.92
CA THR A 839 -39.81 -32.84 -17.93
C THR A 839 -39.11 -33.26 -19.25
N LYS A 840 -37.78 -33.10 -19.39
CA LYS A 840 -36.68 -33.97 -18.86
C LYS A 840 -36.52 -35.35 -19.51
N HIS A 841 -35.25 -35.78 -19.59
CA HIS A 841 -34.69 -37.00 -20.22
C HIS A 841 -34.62 -36.95 -21.76
N GLN A 842 -33.68 -37.63 -22.44
CA GLN A 842 -32.67 -38.61 -21.96
C GLN A 842 -31.26 -38.37 -22.54
N ARG A 843 -30.34 -39.32 -22.41
CA ARG A 843 -28.87 -39.16 -22.58
C ARG A 843 -28.29 -40.32 -23.41
N ALA A 844 -27.25 -40.02 -24.22
CA ALA A 844 -26.41 -40.98 -24.97
C ALA A 844 -27.13 -41.74 -26.12
N GLU A 845 -26.48 -42.29 -27.17
CA GLU A 845 -25.13 -42.12 -27.76
C GLU A 845 -25.11 -42.78 -29.16
N LEU A 846 -24.24 -42.32 -30.08
CA LEU A 846 -23.65 -43.10 -31.21
C LEU A 846 -24.64 -43.68 -32.30
N SER A 847 -24.28 -44.06 -33.53
CA SER A 847 -23.03 -44.01 -34.32
C SER A 847 -23.26 -44.23 -35.83
N TYR A 848 -22.54 -43.47 -36.68
CA TYR A 848 -21.98 -43.82 -38.02
C TYR A 848 -22.85 -44.25 -39.24
N LEU A 849 -22.53 -43.64 -40.40
CA LEU A 849 -22.22 -44.21 -41.75
C LEU A 849 -21.60 -43.01 -42.57
N VAL A 850 -20.36 -43.02 -43.13
CA VAL A 850 -19.76 -43.83 -44.23
C VAL A 850 -20.40 -43.45 -45.59
N ASP A 851 -19.67 -43.08 -46.68
CA ASP A 851 -18.38 -43.61 -47.18
C ASP A 851 -17.46 -42.60 -47.94
N ARG A 852 -16.27 -43.02 -48.39
CA ARG A 852 -15.26 -42.25 -49.16
C ARG A 852 -14.40 -43.11 -50.13
N PRO A 853 -14.20 -42.64 -51.38
CA PRO A 853 -13.10 -43.10 -52.24
C PRO A 853 -12.22 -41.95 -52.82
N ARG A 854 -10.97 -42.12 -53.30
CA ARG A 854 -9.80 -42.98 -52.92
C ARG A 854 -8.64 -42.73 -53.93
N ARG A 855 -7.49 -42.13 -53.54
CA ARG A 855 -6.15 -42.38 -54.18
C ARG A 855 -4.94 -41.78 -53.41
N VAL A 856 -4.01 -42.69 -53.05
CA VAL A 856 -2.52 -42.63 -52.86
C VAL A 856 -1.78 -41.28 -52.93
N ASN A 857 -0.75 -40.98 -52.12
CA ASN A 857 0.35 -41.78 -51.50
C ASN A 857 0.92 -41.06 -50.23
N SER A 858 1.87 -41.52 -49.39
CA SER A 858 2.37 -42.85 -48.95
C SER A 858 3.50 -42.73 -47.89
N SER A 859 3.56 -43.64 -46.88
CA SER A 859 4.72 -44.13 -46.07
C SER A 859 5.71 -43.16 -45.36
N ALA A 860 6.28 -43.43 -44.17
CA ALA A 860 6.00 -44.41 -43.09
C ALA A 860 6.86 -44.13 -41.81
N PHE A 861 6.40 -44.65 -40.65
CA PHE A 861 7.11 -45.04 -39.39
C PHE A 861 8.54 -44.58 -39.06
N GLN A 862 8.72 -43.98 -37.86
CA GLN A 862 9.39 -44.49 -36.63
C GLN A 862 9.36 -43.35 -35.56
N GLU A 863 9.20 -43.52 -34.23
CA GLU A 863 9.66 -44.52 -33.25
C GLU A 863 11.10 -44.25 -32.74
N ALA A 864 11.37 -44.51 -31.45
CA ALA A 864 12.58 -44.09 -30.75
C ALA A 864 13.23 -45.26 -30.00
N ASP A 865 14.58 -45.32 -29.93
CA ASP A 865 15.30 -45.79 -28.73
C ASP A 865 16.86 -45.74 -28.80
N LEU A 866 17.46 -45.59 -27.60
CA LEU A 866 18.71 -46.24 -27.10
C LEU A 866 20.11 -46.01 -27.72
N VAL A 867 21.09 -46.58 -26.99
CA VAL A 867 22.55 -46.72 -27.20
C VAL A 867 23.41 -45.52 -26.72
N SER A 868 24.51 -45.65 -25.98
CA SER A 868 24.99 -46.54 -24.87
C SER A 868 26.54 -46.45 -24.83
N SER A 869 27.10 -46.39 -23.61
CA SER A 869 28.45 -46.88 -23.24
C SER A 869 29.69 -46.54 -24.10
N LYS A 870 30.68 -45.87 -23.48
CA LYS A 870 32.08 -46.35 -23.55
C LYS A 870 32.93 -45.94 -22.35
N ASP A 871 34.05 -46.63 -22.18
CA ASP A 871 34.87 -46.71 -20.97
C ASP A 871 36.37 -46.70 -21.35
N SER A 872 37.12 -45.75 -20.76
CA SER A 872 38.61 -45.55 -20.80
C SER A 872 38.95 -44.11 -20.37
N GLY A 873 39.98 -43.77 -19.58
CA GLY A 873 40.91 -44.58 -18.78
C GLY A 873 42.31 -43.93 -18.61
N HIS A 874 42.88 -43.97 -17.38
CA HIS A 874 44.29 -43.64 -16.98
C HIS A 874 44.79 -42.16 -16.98
N GLY A 875 45.83 -41.90 -16.15
CA GLY A 875 46.53 -40.62 -15.91
C GLY A 875 45.98 -39.86 -14.69
N ASP A 876 46.64 -39.70 -13.53
CA ASP A 876 48.06 -39.38 -13.18
C ASP A 876 48.46 -37.98 -13.70
N SER A 877 49.01 -37.03 -12.93
CA SER A 877 49.35 -36.89 -11.48
C SER A 877 49.55 -35.36 -11.17
N GLU A 878 49.70 -34.78 -9.97
CA GLU A 878 49.85 -35.22 -8.56
C GLU A 878 49.70 -34.02 -7.57
N GLN A 879 49.78 -34.26 -6.26
CA GLN A 879 50.12 -33.31 -5.14
C GLN A 879 49.13 -32.17 -4.78
N GLY A 880 48.89 -31.82 -3.49
CA GLY A 880 49.39 -32.40 -2.23
C GLY A 880 48.65 -31.84 -0.98
N ASP A 881 48.87 -32.45 0.19
CA ASP A 881 48.16 -32.23 1.47
C ASP A 881 48.42 -30.84 2.10
N SER A 882 47.57 -30.24 2.93
CA SER A 882 47.19 -30.64 4.31
C SER A 882 46.41 -29.47 4.97
N ASP A 883 45.64 -29.57 6.07
CA ASP A 883 45.35 -30.71 6.95
C ASP A 883 43.98 -30.62 7.66
N HIS A 884 43.56 -31.77 8.22
CA HIS A 884 42.48 -32.05 9.19
C HIS A 884 41.66 -30.93 9.88
N ASP A 885 40.35 -31.20 10.03
CA ASP A 885 39.81 -31.61 11.34
C ASP A 885 38.74 -32.72 11.20
N ALA A 886 38.52 -33.53 12.23
CA ALA A 886 37.88 -34.86 12.10
C ALA A 886 36.52 -35.01 12.81
N THR A 887 35.60 -35.76 12.18
CA THR A 887 34.30 -36.15 12.76
C THR A 887 34.20 -37.67 13.00
N ASN A 888 33.49 -38.05 14.05
CA ASN A 888 32.81 -39.35 14.18
C ASN A 888 31.49 -39.11 14.94
N ARG A 889 30.33 -39.19 14.29
CA ARG A 889 29.57 -40.42 13.92
C ARG A 889 28.91 -41.09 15.12
N GLY A 890 27.57 -41.16 15.09
CA GLY A 890 26.76 -41.78 16.15
C GLY A 890 25.24 -41.72 15.90
N HIS A 891 24.78 -42.00 14.67
CA HIS A 891 23.34 -42.04 14.35
C HIS A 891 22.69 -43.34 14.85
N SER A 892 21.62 -43.24 15.64
CA SER A 892 20.53 -44.23 15.67
C SER A 892 19.24 -43.62 16.22
N SER A 893 18.12 -43.80 15.51
CA SER A 893 16.78 -43.40 15.94
C SER A 893 16.12 -44.45 16.83
N GLY A 894 15.15 -44.04 17.66
CA GLY A 894 14.34 -44.95 18.49
C GLY A 894 13.26 -44.21 19.29
N SER A 895 11.99 -44.60 19.11
CA SER A 895 10.83 -43.80 19.54
C SER A 895 9.94 -44.53 20.57
N LYS A 896 9.48 -43.78 21.59
CA LYS A 896 8.26 -43.99 22.43
C LYS A 896 8.11 -45.31 23.21
N CYS A 897 7.83 -45.23 24.52
CA CYS A 897 6.47 -45.49 25.09
C CYS A 897 6.37 -45.44 26.63
N ASN A 898 5.55 -44.49 27.12
CA ASN A 898 4.51 -44.53 28.17
C ASN A 898 4.64 -45.28 29.53
N HIS A 899 4.05 -44.62 30.56
CA HIS A 899 3.39 -45.15 31.78
C HIS A 899 4.29 -45.74 32.90
N CYS A 900 3.93 -45.67 34.20
CA CYS A 900 2.84 -44.97 34.91
C CYS A 900 3.15 -44.80 36.41
N THR A 901 2.70 -43.72 37.06
CA THR A 901 2.17 -43.64 38.46
C THR A 901 1.68 -42.22 38.76
N ALA A 902 1.00 -41.99 39.89
CA ALA A 902 0.14 -40.83 40.10
C ALA A 902 0.19 -40.18 41.51
N ASN A 903 -0.43 -39.01 41.60
CA ASN A 903 -1.11 -38.42 42.77
C ASN A 903 -0.33 -37.66 43.88
N VAL A 904 -0.83 -36.42 44.10
CA VAL A 904 -1.23 -35.82 45.40
C VAL A 904 -0.22 -35.03 46.27
N ILE A 905 -0.43 -33.70 46.27
CA ILE A 905 -0.46 -32.72 47.38
C ILE A 905 0.71 -32.67 48.41
N THR A 906 1.41 -31.52 48.47
CA THR A 906 1.50 -30.69 49.71
C THR A 906 2.09 -29.28 49.47
N GLN A 907 1.86 -28.37 50.43
CA GLN A 907 2.35 -26.97 50.43
C GLN A 907 3.59 -26.77 51.35
N ARG A 908 4.11 -25.52 51.33
CA ARG A 908 5.14 -24.89 52.20
C ARG A 908 6.59 -25.02 51.69
N GLY A 909 7.42 -23.97 51.71
CA GLY A 909 7.16 -22.54 51.99
C GLY A 909 8.35 -21.81 52.63
N LYS A 910 8.45 -20.50 52.42
CA LYS A 910 9.18 -19.42 53.14
C LYS A 910 9.14 -18.17 52.23
N THR A 911 8.70 -16.94 52.59
CA THR A 911 8.92 -16.04 53.74
C THR A 911 10.35 -15.48 53.85
N PRO A 912 10.53 -14.22 54.28
CA PRO A 912 9.70 -13.02 54.01
C PRO A 912 10.55 -11.77 53.71
N CYS A 913 9.91 -10.64 53.36
CA CYS A 913 10.23 -9.33 53.95
C CYS A 913 9.28 -8.24 53.44
N GLY A 914 8.89 -7.33 54.32
CA GLY A 914 8.27 -6.05 53.99
C GLY A 914 8.43 -5.10 55.17
N VAL A 915 8.37 -3.80 54.91
CA VAL A 915 8.03 -2.71 55.84
C VAL A 915 7.86 -1.44 55.00
N SER A 916 6.98 -0.55 55.44
CA SER A 916 6.61 0.69 54.74
C SER A 916 6.84 1.93 55.62
N TYR A 917 6.52 3.10 55.06
CA TYR A 917 6.42 4.44 55.66
C TYR A 917 7.61 5.42 55.55
N THR A 918 7.17 6.68 55.37
CA THR A 918 7.82 8.00 55.31
C THR A 918 7.96 8.57 56.76
N PRO A 919 8.35 9.84 57.07
CA PRO A 919 8.44 11.04 56.21
C PRO A 919 9.54 12.11 56.53
N ASP A 920 9.47 13.23 55.78
CA ASP A 920 9.40 14.63 56.27
C ASP A 920 10.59 15.64 56.19
N GLN A 921 10.21 16.93 56.02
CA GLN A 921 10.94 18.22 56.21
C GLN A 921 12.17 18.63 55.32
N VAL A 922 12.52 19.91 55.07
CA VAL A 922 11.76 21.18 54.77
C VAL A 922 12.70 22.36 54.33
N LYS A 923 12.21 23.34 53.54
CA LYS A 923 12.77 24.70 53.23
C LYS A 923 14.11 24.82 52.45
N ALA A 924 14.45 25.91 51.73
CA ALA A 924 13.69 27.02 51.10
C ALA A 924 14.59 27.96 50.23
N LYS A 925 14.02 28.64 49.22
CA LYS A 925 14.33 30.05 48.83
C LYS A 925 13.28 30.64 47.85
N THR A 926 13.36 31.94 47.55
CA THR A 926 12.18 32.78 47.24
C THR A 926 12.44 33.87 46.16
N HIS A 927 11.37 34.31 45.48
CA HIS A 927 11.04 35.61 44.82
C HIS A 927 10.25 35.35 43.50
N GLN A 928 9.02 35.82 43.20
CA GLN A 928 8.25 37.07 43.50
C GLN A 928 8.77 38.25 42.62
N PHE A 929 8.01 38.99 41.80
CA PHE A 929 6.58 39.41 41.74
C PHE A 929 6.06 39.39 40.26
N ALA A 930 4.80 39.72 39.87
CA ALA A 930 3.43 39.51 40.41
C ALA A 930 2.37 40.16 39.44
N LEU A 931 1.09 39.75 39.55
CA LEU A 931 -0.21 40.50 39.49
C LEU A 931 -0.39 41.76 38.59
N SER A 932 -1.57 42.09 38.01
CA SER A 932 -2.86 41.38 37.83
C SER A 932 -3.87 42.25 37.05
N SER A 933 -4.68 41.63 36.17
CA SER A 933 -6.05 42.07 35.80
C SER A 933 -6.79 40.93 35.11
#